data_AF-R5Z4I0-F1
#
_entry.id   AF-R5Z4I0-F1
#
_cell.length_a   1.000
_cell.length_b   1.000
_cell.length_c   1.000
_cell.angle_alpha   90.00
_cell.angle_beta   90.00
_cell.angle_gamma   90.00
#
_symmetry.space_group_name_H-M   'P 1'
#
loop_
_entity.id
_entity.type
_entity.pdbx_description
1 polymer ?
#
loop_
_entity_poly.entity_id
_entity_poly.type
_entity_poly.pdbx_seq_one_letter_code
_entity_poly.pdbx_strand_id
1 'polypeptide(L)'
;MIEKKEIKNIDCNIENVFNYPEMYIDLINKQKGLVKIDKKKYTGKSLVLVMFTSVCDVGCPFCCFKALSSATKKNIKNQFTPEGVNKFIEFANKANVGYLQISGGGEPFLEKEALLKSIEKINADRIILVTGGVWAYNREKAEKYLDEINQAIKKRKKKARISIRLSISQCHSIKLKHYPLENLINIFETKYRDNKNFTLQIKTFKDDPTLENNLKTMGRKFKIEKLQPNKSDDDKIIKIMPWKSKLILDSGFEIVIGISRVFYPSFRPNLHNNKSFMKMVELYDIDLDKSQNYFPSRAYNSKGYFGLDWLVEYNGNISTWQNSIQDDQLNIYEDNYKTSLNHTLANLITRSCIDNGSKYREKIVSEISPKTVMLMKANGIRDYASSILFADAKIRLYAYIRILQDYVKQGLVNEKLIENMPASIQKLIKSPKSVIKKYYLKSNTSILAQELSAEPDRDKYKDFLELVKLGHFEMSKQDIQTAVAYYNMFFPDKRIAKIEDFVNDNKNMDFRLRDRLSPMKKLKDLNNKVNNKKEIYIFRHGETNWNVENKIRGTFEDTSLKFTDKGLKQIDKIALALEKNKIEYIYSSDLIRTRKTVELANKDFKIPVSFHKELRAWNVGKYQGKPLSNFLNSHEGKEAITDYNKVVTDGESINQVRERLMYFLEKYVVNCPYERVAIITHGATMSNLKSEIDGEQYIDIDYCKIVYENKKFKLVESKISETDFAK
;
A
#
# COMPACT_ATOMS: atom_id res chain seq x y z
N MET A 1 -15.20 -43.69 0.60
CA MET A 1 -14.01 -43.68 -0.28
C MET A 1 -14.43 -43.05 -1.60
N ILE A 2 -14.09 -41.77 -1.81
CA ILE A 2 -14.32 -41.06 -3.08
C ILE A 2 -12.97 -40.43 -3.42
N GLU A 3 -12.51 -40.76 -4.62
CA GLU A 3 -11.12 -40.71 -5.05
C GLU A 3 -10.57 -39.30 -5.20
N LYS A 4 -9.32 -39.16 -4.75
CA LYS A 4 -8.39 -38.10 -5.11
C LYS A 4 -8.26 -38.05 -6.63
N LYS A 5 -8.80 -37.01 -7.28
CA LYS A 5 -8.34 -36.67 -8.64
C LYS A 5 -6.99 -35.97 -8.52
N GLU A 6 -5.97 -36.72 -8.94
CA GLU A 6 -4.61 -36.28 -9.16
C GLU A 6 -4.58 -35.03 -10.06
N ILE A 7 -3.97 -33.96 -9.56
CA ILE A 7 -3.53 -32.84 -10.38
C ILE A 7 -2.27 -33.32 -11.11
N LYS A 8 -2.44 -33.80 -12.35
CA LYS A 8 -1.33 -34.21 -13.21
C LYS A 8 -0.62 -32.97 -13.78
N ASN A 9 0.71 -33.08 -13.78
CA ASN A 9 1.68 -32.16 -14.35
C ASN A 9 1.27 -31.61 -15.72
N ILE A 10 1.14 -30.29 -15.82
CA ILE A 10 1.08 -29.55 -17.09
C ILE A 10 2.42 -28.81 -17.22
N ASP A 11 3.23 -29.27 -18.17
CA ASP A 11 4.49 -28.65 -18.58
C ASP A 11 4.25 -27.74 -19.82
N CYS A 12 5.24 -26.90 -20.12
CA CYS A 12 5.44 -26.08 -21.34
C CYS A 12 4.98 -24.61 -21.32
N ASN A 13 5.98 -23.71 -21.27
CA ASN A 13 5.98 -22.26 -21.56
C ASN A 13 4.84 -21.41 -21.01
N ILE A 14 4.95 -21.10 -19.73
CA ILE A 14 4.04 -20.20 -19.03
C ILE A 14 4.13 -18.78 -19.63
N GLU A 15 2.97 -18.23 -19.95
CA GLU A 15 2.72 -16.80 -19.91
C GLU A 15 3.52 -16.12 -18.79
N ASN A 16 4.16 -15.00 -19.13
CA ASN A 16 5.01 -14.29 -18.20
C ASN A 16 4.22 -13.87 -16.95
N VAL A 17 4.49 -14.50 -15.79
CA VAL A 17 3.75 -14.25 -14.53
C VAL A 17 3.72 -12.78 -14.12
N PHE A 18 4.75 -12.02 -14.52
CA PHE A 18 4.84 -10.59 -14.24
C PHE A 18 3.86 -9.75 -15.05
N ASN A 19 3.08 -10.34 -15.95
CA ASN A 19 1.94 -9.67 -16.60
C ASN A 19 0.75 -9.53 -15.64
N TYR A 20 0.59 -10.46 -14.69
CA TYR A 20 -0.51 -10.52 -13.71
C TYR A 20 0.00 -10.59 -12.26
N PRO A 21 0.85 -9.63 -11.82
CA PRO A 21 1.58 -9.77 -10.58
C PRO A 21 0.69 -9.90 -9.33
N GLU A 22 -0.42 -9.14 -9.27
CA GLU A 22 -1.35 -9.18 -8.13
C GLU A 22 -2.03 -10.54 -7.99
N MET A 23 -2.48 -11.13 -9.12
CA MET A 23 -3.07 -12.47 -9.13
C MET A 23 -2.11 -13.51 -8.56
N TYR A 24 -0.85 -13.51 -9.01
CA TYR A 24 0.14 -14.47 -8.53
C TYR A 24 0.56 -14.22 -7.07
N ILE A 25 0.61 -12.97 -6.61
CA ILE A 25 0.81 -12.65 -5.18
C ILE A 25 -0.35 -13.20 -4.35
N ASP A 26 -1.59 -13.02 -4.78
CA ASP A 26 -2.78 -13.54 -4.10
C ASP A 26 -2.75 -15.08 -4.04
N LEU A 27 -2.34 -15.76 -5.11
CA LEU A 27 -2.18 -17.22 -5.14
C LEU A 27 -1.10 -17.74 -4.19
N ILE A 28 0.01 -17.01 -4.04
CA ILE A 28 1.06 -17.33 -3.05
C ILE A 28 0.52 -17.12 -1.63
N ASN A 29 -0.16 -16.01 -1.38
CA ASN A 29 -0.69 -15.66 -0.05
C ASN A 29 -1.85 -16.58 0.40
N LYS A 30 -2.58 -17.20 -0.54
CA LYS A 30 -3.59 -18.23 -0.24
C LYS A 30 -3.00 -19.50 0.39
N GLN A 31 -1.70 -19.75 0.25
CA GLN A 31 -1.04 -20.93 0.81
C GLN A 31 -0.84 -20.79 2.33
N LYS A 32 -1.86 -21.14 3.11
CA LYS A 32 -1.80 -21.10 4.58
C LYS A 32 -0.72 -22.02 5.12
N GLY A 33 0.19 -21.48 5.93
CA GLY A 33 1.29 -22.25 6.51
C GLY A 33 2.48 -22.46 5.57
N LEU A 34 2.57 -21.70 4.47
CA LEU A 34 3.70 -21.73 3.54
C LEU A 34 5.03 -21.52 4.25
N VAL A 35 5.11 -20.54 5.16
CA VAL A 35 6.31 -20.25 5.94
C VAL A 35 6.19 -20.86 7.34
N LYS A 36 7.22 -21.56 7.79
CA LYS A 36 7.33 -22.10 9.15
C LYS A 36 7.54 -20.95 10.13
N ILE A 37 6.72 -20.90 11.18
CA ILE A 37 6.73 -19.81 12.16
C ILE A 37 7.19 -20.34 13.52
N ASP A 38 8.36 -19.90 13.98
CA ASP A 38 8.80 -20.08 15.36
C ASP A 38 8.46 -18.84 16.19
N LYS A 39 7.32 -18.88 16.88
CA LYS A 39 6.86 -17.76 17.71
C LYS A 39 7.74 -17.51 18.93
N LYS A 40 8.56 -18.48 19.37
CA LYS A 40 9.40 -18.35 20.57
C LYS A 40 10.44 -17.23 20.41
N LYS A 41 10.85 -16.93 19.16
CA LYS A 41 11.77 -15.84 18.83
C LYS A 41 11.21 -14.44 19.11
N TYR A 42 9.89 -14.28 19.21
CA TYR A 42 9.19 -12.98 19.30
C TYR A 42 8.57 -12.73 20.67
N THR A 43 9.03 -13.42 21.71
CA THR A 43 8.47 -13.34 23.07
C THR A 43 9.06 -12.19 23.89
N GLY A 44 10.07 -11.50 23.37
CA GLY A 44 10.69 -10.35 24.01
C GLY A 44 9.72 -9.18 24.19
N LYS A 45 10.17 -8.16 24.92
CA LYS A 45 9.42 -6.91 25.08
C LYS A 45 9.29 -6.20 23.73
N SER A 46 8.05 -5.88 23.36
CA SER A 46 7.77 -5.12 22.14
C SER A 46 7.88 -3.61 22.40
N LEU A 47 8.13 -2.88 21.32
CA LEU A 47 7.90 -1.44 21.25
C LEU A 47 6.62 -1.19 20.47
N VAL A 48 5.84 -0.19 20.89
CA VAL A 48 4.71 0.28 20.10
C VAL A 48 4.77 1.79 20.00
N LEU A 49 4.71 2.32 18.78
CA LEU A 49 4.36 3.71 18.50
C LEU A 49 2.88 3.76 18.11
N VAL A 50 2.09 4.58 18.81
CA VAL A 50 0.70 4.85 18.45
C VAL A 50 0.50 6.32 18.13
N MET A 51 -0.28 6.59 17.09
CA MET A 51 -0.79 7.90 16.73
C MET A 51 -2.30 7.90 16.95
N PHE A 52 -2.83 8.63 17.93
CA PHE A 52 -4.29 8.64 18.15
C PHE A 52 -5.05 9.56 17.20
N THR A 53 -4.35 10.52 16.62
CA THR A 53 -4.96 11.56 15.81
C THR A 53 -3.98 12.07 14.75
N SER A 54 -4.52 12.40 13.57
CA SER A 54 -3.77 13.08 12.53
C SER A 54 -3.81 14.62 12.65
N VAL A 55 -4.41 15.11 13.74
CA VAL A 55 -4.83 16.52 13.91
C VAL A 55 -3.84 17.25 14.79
N CYS A 56 -3.35 18.40 14.33
CA CYS A 56 -2.46 19.25 15.11
C CYS A 56 -2.85 20.73 15.03
N ASP A 57 -3.25 21.32 16.16
CA ASP A 57 -3.70 22.72 16.21
C ASP A 57 -2.56 23.75 16.17
N VAL A 58 -1.29 23.31 16.16
CA VAL A 58 -0.16 24.22 15.96
C VAL A 58 -0.21 24.82 14.55
N GLY A 59 -0.57 24.05 13.54
CA GLY A 59 -0.67 24.52 12.15
C GLY A 59 0.61 25.14 11.60
N CYS A 60 1.73 24.43 11.74
CA CYS A 60 3.01 24.81 11.15
C CYS A 60 2.91 24.77 9.61
N PRO A 61 3.45 25.78 8.90
CA PRO A 61 3.34 25.85 7.43
C PRO A 61 4.11 24.74 6.69
N PHE A 62 5.04 24.06 7.36
CA PHE A 62 5.92 23.04 6.78
C PHE A 62 5.55 21.60 7.18
N CYS A 63 4.47 21.39 7.93
CA CYS A 63 4.12 20.07 8.45
C CYS A 63 3.34 19.25 7.41
N CYS A 64 3.74 18.00 7.20
CA CYS A 64 3.00 17.03 6.37
C CYS A 64 1.72 16.49 7.06
N PHE A 65 1.46 16.90 8.31
CA PHE A 65 0.27 16.57 9.07
C PHE A 65 -0.58 17.82 9.28
N LYS A 66 -1.87 17.70 8.95
CA LYS A 66 -2.81 18.81 8.78
C LYS A 66 -3.09 19.54 10.11
N ALA A 67 -3.07 20.87 10.09
CA ALA A 67 -3.92 21.65 11.00
C ALA A 67 -5.34 21.56 10.46
N LEU A 68 -6.22 20.83 11.17
CA LEU A 68 -7.61 20.76 10.75
C LEU A 68 -8.24 22.15 10.94
N SER A 69 -8.89 22.67 9.91
CA SER A 69 -9.85 23.74 10.08
C SER A 69 -11.03 23.24 10.93
N SER A 70 -11.72 24.16 11.60
CA SER A 70 -12.94 23.90 12.39
C SER A 70 -14.04 23.12 11.64
N ALA A 71 -13.97 23.06 10.30
CA ALA A 71 -14.89 22.33 9.42
C ALA A 71 -14.58 20.83 9.25
N THR A 72 -13.47 20.31 9.77
CA THR A 72 -13.12 18.89 9.54
C THR A 72 -13.88 17.97 10.50
N LYS A 73 -14.76 17.12 9.94
CA LYS A 73 -15.45 16.08 10.71
C LYS A 73 -14.46 15.05 11.24
N LYS A 74 -14.38 14.95 12.57
CA LYS A 74 -13.68 13.86 13.28
C LYS A 74 -14.32 12.53 12.89
N ASN A 75 -13.52 11.56 12.46
CA ASN A 75 -13.98 10.22 12.10
C ASN A 75 -12.82 9.22 12.15
N ILE A 76 -13.13 7.94 11.96
CA ILE A 76 -12.18 6.83 12.04
C ILE A 76 -10.97 6.94 11.09
N LYS A 77 -11.03 7.75 10.02
CA LYS A 77 -9.91 7.96 9.09
C LYS A 77 -8.84 8.92 9.63
N ASN A 78 -9.19 9.78 10.59
CA ASN A 78 -8.29 10.81 11.10
C ASN A 78 -8.07 10.78 12.63
N GLN A 79 -8.86 9.99 13.36
CA GLN A 79 -8.80 9.92 14.81
C GLN A 79 -9.36 8.59 15.33
N PHE A 80 -8.83 8.15 16.47
CA PHE A 80 -9.36 6.98 17.19
C PHE A 80 -10.76 7.25 17.74
N THR A 81 -11.64 6.27 17.64
CA THR A 81 -12.88 6.23 18.42
C THR A 81 -12.59 5.68 19.83
N PRO A 82 -13.50 5.87 20.81
CA PRO A 82 -13.37 5.24 22.12
C PRO A 82 -13.20 3.71 22.06
N GLU A 83 -13.86 3.06 21.09
CA GLU A 83 -13.70 1.63 20.81
C GLU A 83 -12.28 1.32 20.33
N GLY A 84 -11.76 2.10 19.37
CA GLY A 84 -10.39 1.95 18.86
C GLY A 84 -9.33 2.05 19.97
N VAL A 85 -9.52 2.98 20.91
CA VAL A 85 -8.66 3.09 22.11
C VAL A 85 -8.69 1.80 22.94
N ASN A 86 -9.87 1.25 23.20
CA ASN A 86 -10.00 0.01 23.98
C ASN A 86 -9.33 -1.18 23.27
N LYS A 87 -9.57 -1.34 21.95
CA LYS A 87 -8.94 -2.39 21.13
C LYS A 87 -7.42 -2.24 21.10
N PHE A 88 -6.92 -1.01 21.01
CA PHE A 88 -5.48 -0.75 21.09
C PHE A 88 -4.87 -1.10 22.45
N ILE A 89 -5.54 -0.76 23.56
CA ILE A 89 -5.09 -1.12 24.91
C ILE A 89 -5.00 -2.65 25.05
N GLU A 90 -5.98 -3.38 24.54
CA GLU A 90 -5.94 -4.85 24.51
C GLU A 90 -4.75 -5.35 23.68
N PHE A 91 -4.60 -4.83 22.46
CA PHE A 91 -3.48 -5.16 21.57
C PHE A 91 -2.14 -4.95 22.27
N ALA A 92 -1.90 -3.76 22.83
CA ALA A 92 -0.63 -3.40 23.47
C ALA A 92 -0.31 -4.32 24.67
N ASN A 93 -1.31 -4.68 25.47
CA ASN A 93 -1.12 -5.62 26.57
C ASN A 93 -0.76 -7.03 26.08
N LYS A 94 -1.44 -7.53 25.04
CA LYS A 94 -1.15 -8.85 24.44
C LYS A 94 0.19 -8.88 23.70
N ALA A 95 0.62 -7.75 23.13
CA ALA A 95 1.91 -7.59 22.47
C ALA A 95 3.12 -7.55 23.42
N ASN A 96 2.90 -7.70 24.73
CA ASN A 96 3.95 -7.64 25.76
C ASN A 96 4.80 -6.35 25.62
N VAL A 97 4.11 -5.22 25.44
CA VAL A 97 4.77 -3.92 25.27
C VAL A 97 5.56 -3.59 26.50
N GLY A 98 6.83 -3.27 26.33
CA GLY A 98 7.66 -2.71 27.38
C GLY A 98 7.95 -1.22 27.17
N TYR A 99 7.98 -0.77 25.91
CA TYR A 99 8.11 0.64 25.55
C TYR A 99 6.91 1.10 24.73
N LEU A 100 6.09 1.97 25.30
CA LEU A 100 5.00 2.63 24.59
C LEU A 100 5.40 4.06 24.22
N GLN A 101 5.32 4.42 22.94
CA GLN A 101 5.43 5.79 22.47
C GLN A 101 4.06 6.26 21.99
N ILE A 102 3.46 7.19 22.73
CA ILE A 102 2.28 7.91 22.24
C ILE A 102 2.82 9.15 21.54
N SER A 103 2.73 9.15 20.21
CA SER A 103 3.27 10.20 19.36
C SER A 103 2.24 10.63 18.32
N GLY A 104 2.63 11.54 17.44
CA GLY A 104 1.71 12.12 16.49
C GLY A 104 2.15 11.93 15.04
N GLY A 105 1.17 11.66 14.19
CA GLY A 105 0.99 12.36 12.93
C GLY A 105 0.06 13.57 13.13
N GLY A 106 0.15 14.22 14.30
CA GLY A 106 -0.81 15.14 14.90
C GLY A 106 -0.34 15.58 16.30
N GLU A 107 -1.21 16.15 17.13
CA GLU A 107 -0.97 16.46 18.55
C GLU A 107 -1.77 15.48 19.45
N PRO A 108 -1.12 14.45 20.01
CA PRO A 108 -1.81 13.42 20.79
C PRO A 108 -2.41 13.95 22.10
N PHE A 109 -1.97 15.09 22.62
CA PHE A 109 -2.54 15.67 23.85
C PHE A 109 -3.95 16.25 23.66
N LEU A 110 -4.40 16.41 22.40
CA LEU A 110 -5.81 16.68 22.09
C LEU A 110 -6.70 15.46 22.40
N GLU A 111 -6.11 14.26 22.45
CA GLU A 111 -6.79 12.98 22.71
C GLU A 111 -6.69 12.58 24.19
N LYS A 112 -7.13 13.49 25.07
CA LYS A 112 -6.94 13.37 26.53
C LYS A 112 -7.42 12.06 27.12
N GLU A 113 -8.64 11.65 26.79
CA GLU A 113 -9.20 10.41 27.33
C GLU A 113 -8.41 9.18 26.86
N ALA A 114 -8.00 9.15 25.58
CA ALA A 114 -7.19 8.08 25.02
C ALA A 114 -5.82 7.99 25.71
N LEU A 115 -5.20 9.14 25.95
CA LEU A 115 -3.91 9.27 26.63
C LEU A 115 -4.01 8.77 28.08
N LEU A 116 -4.96 9.27 28.87
CA LEU A 116 -5.14 8.88 30.27
C LEU A 116 -5.47 7.38 30.39
N LYS A 117 -6.41 6.86 29.59
CA LYS A 117 -6.75 5.42 29.59
C LYS A 117 -5.54 4.55 29.24
N SER A 118 -4.72 4.97 28.28
CA SER A 118 -3.51 4.24 27.88
C SER A 118 -2.47 4.22 28.99
N ILE A 119 -2.28 5.35 29.68
CA ILE A 119 -1.40 5.45 30.85
C ILE A 119 -1.91 4.56 31.98
N GLU A 120 -3.20 4.52 32.26
CA GLU A 120 -3.73 3.70 33.36
C GLU A 120 -3.64 2.20 33.05
N LYS A 121 -3.99 1.79 31.82
CA LYS A 121 -4.33 0.38 31.51
C LYS A 121 -3.27 -0.42 30.74
N ILE A 122 -2.27 0.21 30.13
CA ILE A 122 -1.24 -0.52 29.36
C ILE A 122 -0.07 -0.90 30.28
N ASN A 123 0.26 -2.20 30.31
CA ASN A 123 1.30 -2.83 31.14
C ASN A 123 2.73 -2.62 30.61
N ALA A 124 3.03 -1.43 30.10
CA ALA A 124 4.37 -1.03 29.67
C ALA A 124 5.30 -0.80 30.86
N ASP A 125 6.60 -1.02 30.66
CA ASP A 125 7.66 -0.64 31.61
C ASP A 125 7.99 0.86 31.49
N ARG A 126 7.74 1.43 30.31
CA ARG A 126 7.99 2.83 29.98
C ARG A 126 6.94 3.38 29.03
N ILE A 127 6.52 4.62 29.26
CA ILE A 127 5.62 5.37 28.37
C ILE A 127 6.25 6.73 28.05
N ILE A 128 6.40 7.04 26.77
CA ILE A 128 6.79 8.38 26.32
C ILE A 128 5.62 9.05 25.63
N LEU A 129 5.24 10.22 26.14
CA LEU A 129 4.19 11.08 25.61
C LEU A 129 4.86 12.20 24.81
N VAL A 130 4.83 12.12 23.49
CA VAL A 130 5.51 13.06 22.59
C VAL A 130 4.55 14.17 22.19
N THR A 131 4.97 15.43 22.29
CA THR A 131 4.09 16.59 22.05
C THR A 131 4.84 17.75 21.41
N GLY A 132 4.11 18.60 20.67
CA GLY A 132 4.56 19.93 20.25
C GLY A 132 4.35 20.98 21.35
N GLY A 133 3.49 20.70 22.34
CA GLY A 133 3.31 21.51 23.53
C GLY A 133 2.18 22.55 23.46
N VAL A 134 1.34 22.55 22.42
CA VAL A 134 0.24 23.54 22.28
C VAL A 134 -0.72 23.54 23.47
N TRP A 135 -0.99 22.37 24.06
CA TRP A 135 -1.82 22.22 25.26
C TRP A 135 -1.20 22.87 26.51
N ALA A 136 0.12 23.11 26.49
CA ALA A 136 0.88 23.69 27.58
C ALA A 136 1.17 25.19 27.39
N TYR A 137 0.50 25.84 26.43
CA TYR A 137 0.66 27.28 26.19
C TYR A 137 0.20 28.13 27.39
N ASN A 138 -0.86 27.71 28.08
CA ASN A 138 -1.30 28.31 29.34
C ASN A 138 -0.84 27.44 30.52
N ARG A 139 -0.13 28.05 31.48
CA ARG A 139 0.49 27.35 32.61
C ARG A 139 -0.51 26.61 33.50
N GLU A 140 -1.60 27.25 33.91
CA GLU A 140 -2.61 26.66 34.81
C GLU A 140 -3.29 25.44 34.18
N LYS A 141 -3.67 25.56 32.90
CA LYS A 141 -4.25 24.44 32.13
C LYS A 141 -3.24 23.31 31.98
N ALA A 142 -1.97 23.63 31.73
CA ALA A 142 -0.91 22.64 31.63
C ALA A 142 -0.72 21.89 32.95
N GLU A 143 -0.67 22.61 34.07
CA GLU A 143 -0.50 22.03 35.39
C GLU A 143 -1.67 21.11 35.76
N LYS A 144 -2.92 21.56 35.55
CA LYS A 144 -4.10 20.72 35.77
C LYS A 144 -4.05 19.42 34.96
N TYR A 145 -3.63 19.50 33.69
CA TYR A 145 -3.52 18.32 32.84
C TYR A 145 -2.38 17.39 33.30
N LEU A 146 -1.23 17.93 33.70
CA LEU A 146 -0.15 17.15 34.30
C LEU A 146 -0.57 16.45 35.61
N ASP A 147 -1.41 17.10 36.41
CA ASP A 147 -1.97 16.50 37.63
C ASP A 147 -2.87 15.30 37.31
N GLU A 148 -3.72 15.42 36.29
CA GLU A 148 -4.56 14.31 35.82
C GLU A 148 -3.71 13.15 35.26
N ILE A 149 -2.62 13.45 34.54
CA ILE A 149 -1.65 12.44 34.12
C ILE A 149 -1.01 11.77 35.34
N ASN A 150 -0.59 12.53 36.34
CA ASN A 150 0.00 11.99 37.56
C ASN A 150 -1.01 11.11 38.35
N GLN A 151 -2.29 11.48 38.38
CA GLN A 151 -3.36 10.64 38.94
C GLN A 151 -3.53 9.34 38.15
N ALA A 152 -3.52 9.40 36.81
CA ALA A 152 -3.53 8.21 35.96
C ALA A 152 -2.32 7.30 36.22
N ILE A 153 -1.13 7.86 36.42
CA ILE A 153 0.08 7.12 36.78
C ILE A 153 -0.11 6.38 38.12
N LYS A 154 -0.69 7.05 39.13
CA LYS A 154 -0.93 6.45 40.46
C LYS A 154 -1.91 5.27 40.42
N LYS A 155 -2.86 5.25 39.48
CA LYS A 155 -3.82 4.14 39.31
C LYS A 155 -3.22 2.91 38.61
N ARG A 156 -2.00 3.00 38.09
CA ARG A 156 -1.37 1.89 37.37
C ARG A 156 -1.08 0.72 38.30
N LYS A 157 -1.47 -0.48 37.86
CA LYS A 157 -1.08 -1.73 38.54
C LYS A 157 0.41 -2.01 38.46
N LYS A 158 1.03 -1.64 37.34
CA LYS A 158 2.46 -1.85 37.07
C LYS A 158 3.20 -0.50 37.05
N LYS A 159 4.18 -0.35 37.94
CA LYS A 159 5.07 0.83 37.96
C LYS A 159 5.75 0.98 36.60
N ALA A 160 5.81 2.21 36.11
CA ALA A 160 6.47 2.57 34.87
C ALA A 160 7.08 3.96 34.99
N ARG A 161 8.07 4.24 34.16
CA ARG A 161 8.55 5.60 33.91
C ARG A 161 7.70 6.23 32.81
N ILE A 162 6.99 7.31 33.14
CA ILE A 162 6.24 8.12 32.18
C ILE A 162 7.04 9.40 31.93
N SER A 163 7.31 9.70 30.66
CA SER A 163 8.05 10.89 30.27
C SER A 163 7.24 11.75 29.31
N ILE A 164 7.07 13.03 29.63
CA ILE A 164 6.64 14.03 28.64
C ILE A 164 7.86 14.38 27.80
N ARG A 165 7.81 14.20 26.48
CA ARG A 165 8.87 14.59 25.56
C ARG A 165 8.41 15.73 24.67
N LEU A 166 8.78 16.95 25.07
CA LEU A 166 8.48 18.17 24.34
C LEU A 166 9.41 18.32 23.14
N SER A 167 8.84 18.46 21.94
CA SER A 167 9.61 18.70 20.71
C SER A 167 9.77 20.20 20.48
N ILE A 168 11.01 20.68 20.53
CA ILE A 168 11.37 22.07 20.26
C ILE A 168 12.01 22.13 18.87
N SER A 169 11.46 22.98 18.01
CA SER A 169 12.02 23.25 16.69
C SER A 169 11.60 24.61 16.19
N GLN A 170 12.36 25.12 15.22
CA GLN A 170 12.08 26.40 14.59
C GLN A 170 10.64 26.48 14.07
N CYS A 171 10.16 25.41 13.41
CA CYS A 171 8.82 25.38 12.83
C CYS A 171 7.69 25.51 13.87
N HIS A 172 7.80 24.82 15.02
CA HIS A 172 6.79 24.91 16.07
C HIS A 172 6.84 26.26 16.80
N SER A 173 8.05 26.78 17.04
CA SER A 173 8.26 28.04 17.76
C SER A 173 7.79 29.27 16.99
N ILE A 174 7.51 29.19 15.68
CA ILE A 174 6.83 30.25 14.92
C ILE A 174 5.52 30.67 15.63
N LYS A 175 4.72 29.69 16.07
CA LYS A 175 3.46 29.98 16.77
C LYS A 175 3.55 29.83 18.28
N LEU A 176 4.27 28.81 18.75
CA LEU A 176 4.30 28.48 20.18
C LEU A 176 5.30 29.36 20.96
N LYS A 177 6.26 30.00 20.28
CA LYS A 177 7.37 30.73 20.88
C LYS A 177 8.09 29.85 21.93
N HIS A 178 8.39 30.41 23.10
CA HIS A 178 9.03 29.72 24.24
C HIS A 178 8.02 29.22 25.29
N TYR A 179 6.75 29.63 25.25
CA TYR A 179 5.81 29.46 26.36
C TYR A 179 5.60 28.01 26.82
N PRO A 180 5.39 27.02 25.92
CA PRO A 180 5.26 25.63 26.38
C PRO A 180 6.52 25.09 27.05
N LEU A 181 7.71 25.48 26.58
CA LEU A 181 8.98 25.07 27.18
C LEU A 181 9.09 25.65 28.59
N GLU A 182 8.87 26.95 28.72
CA GLU A 182 8.94 27.66 30.00
C GLU A 182 7.95 27.10 31.02
N ASN A 183 6.67 26.98 30.63
CA ASN A 183 5.62 26.48 31.51
C ASN A 183 5.92 25.06 32.00
N LEU A 184 6.33 24.17 31.09
CA LEU A 184 6.63 22.79 31.46
C LEU A 184 7.89 22.69 32.33
N ILE A 185 8.94 23.45 32.05
CA ILE A 185 10.12 23.52 32.92
C ILE A 185 9.71 23.98 34.32
N ASN A 186 8.99 25.09 34.41
CA ASN A 186 8.59 25.67 35.69
C ASN A 186 7.73 24.70 36.52
N ILE A 187 6.72 24.05 35.90
CA ILE A 187 5.86 23.10 36.61
C ILE A 187 6.64 21.87 37.05
N PHE A 188 7.49 21.30 36.19
CA PHE A 188 8.25 20.11 36.55
C PHE A 188 9.29 20.40 37.62
N GLU A 189 9.95 21.54 37.56
CA GLU A 189 10.93 21.96 38.55
C GLU A 189 10.33 22.26 39.92
N THR A 190 9.12 22.83 39.99
CA THR A 190 8.50 23.15 41.28
C THR A 190 7.73 21.98 41.89
N LYS A 191 7.08 21.15 41.07
CA LYS A 191 6.11 20.14 41.54
C LYS A 191 6.54 18.70 41.33
N TYR A 192 7.32 18.43 40.28
CA TYR A 192 7.65 17.06 39.85
C TYR A 192 9.15 16.75 39.88
N ARG A 193 9.96 17.63 40.47
CA ARG A 193 11.42 17.59 40.45
C ARG A 193 11.99 16.24 40.88
N ASP A 194 11.47 15.72 41.99
CA ASP A 194 11.95 14.48 42.60
C ASP A 194 11.15 13.24 42.15
N ASN A 195 10.19 13.41 41.23
CA ASN A 195 9.35 12.31 40.76
C ASN A 195 10.07 11.48 39.70
N LYS A 196 10.74 10.40 40.14
CA LYS A 196 11.46 9.47 39.25
C LYS A 196 10.57 8.73 38.24
N ASN A 197 9.26 8.67 38.48
CA ASN A 197 8.29 7.99 37.60
C ASN A 197 7.57 8.93 36.64
N PHE A 198 7.69 10.26 36.83
CA PHE A 198 7.07 11.25 35.95
C PHE A 198 8.05 12.37 35.63
N THR A 199 8.63 12.32 34.44
CA THR A 199 9.80 13.13 34.07
C THR A 199 9.53 13.99 32.84
N LEU A 200 10.25 15.11 32.72
CA LEU A 200 10.30 15.92 31.50
C LEU A 200 11.53 15.55 30.66
N GLN A 201 11.36 15.50 29.34
CA GLN A 201 12.41 15.37 28.35
C GLN A 201 12.19 16.40 27.25
N ILE A 202 13.29 16.83 26.63
CA ILE A 202 13.28 17.71 25.47
C ILE A 202 13.81 16.95 24.27
N LYS A 203 13.18 17.15 23.11
CA LYS A 203 13.70 16.72 21.81
C LYS A 203 13.97 17.97 20.98
N THR A 204 15.19 18.11 20.48
CA THR A 204 15.56 19.13 19.50
C THR A 204 16.15 18.45 18.25
N PHE A 205 16.49 19.25 17.26
CA PHE A 205 17.09 18.80 16.01
C PHE A 205 18.55 19.27 15.91
N LYS A 206 19.36 18.47 15.21
CA LYS A 206 20.74 18.84 14.91
C LYS A 206 20.76 20.16 14.13
N ASP A 207 21.60 21.08 14.56
CA ASP A 207 21.80 22.39 13.94
C ASP A 207 20.56 23.32 14.01
N ASP A 208 19.57 23.01 14.87
CA ASP A 208 18.43 23.88 15.18
C ASP A 208 18.67 24.64 16.50
N PRO A 209 18.88 25.99 16.48
CA PRO A 209 19.22 26.78 17.65
C PRO A 209 18.02 27.15 18.54
N THR A 210 16.82 26.67 18.20
CA THR A 210 15.57 27.12 18.83
C THR A 210 15.52 26.83 20.33
N LEU A 211 16.08 25.70 20.78
CA LEU A 211 16.11 25.36 22.20
C LEU A 211 16.94 26.39 22.99
N GLU A 212 18.17 26.64 22.55
CA GLU A 212 19.09 27.58 23.18
C GLU A 212 18.51 29.01 23.16
N ASN A 213 17.89 29.41 22.04
CA ASN A 213 17.24 30.72 21.93
C ASN A 213 16.08 30.85 22.92
N ASN A 214 15.19 29.86 22.99
CA ASN A 214 14.07 29.88 23.94
C ASN A 214 14.56 29.92 25.40
N LEU A 215 15.60 29.14 25.74
CA LEU A 215 16.19 29.15 27.08
C LEU A 215 16.81 30.51 27.44
N LYS A 216 17.46 31.19 26.49
CA LYS A 216 17.96 32.56 26.68
C LYS A 216 16.82 33.56 26.87
N THR A 217 15.74 33.45 26.10
CA THR A 217 14.56 34.31 26.24
C THR A 217 13.91 34.19 27.62
N MET A 218 13.93 32.99 28.21
CA MET A 218 13.45 32.77 29.59
C MET A 218 14.30 33.46 30.67
N GLY A 219 15.47 34.04 30.32
CA GLY A 219 16.32 34.77 31.26
C GLY A 219 17.02 33.91 32.31
N ARG A 220 17.08 32.58 32.11
CA ARG A 220 17.66 31.64 33.08
C ARG A 220 19.11 31.28 32.78
N LYS A 221 19.89 31.06 33.83
CA LYS A 221 21.22 30.46 33.70
C LYS A 221 21.06 28.95 33.49
N PHE A 222 21.77 28.42 32.50
CA PHE A 222 21.72 26.99 32.17
C PHE A 222 23.07 26.49 31.65
N LYS A 223 23.30 25.17 31.77
CA LYS A 223 24.42 24.45 31.19
C LYS A 223 23.88 23.27 30.38
N ILE A 224 24.45 23.03 29.20
CA ILE A 224 24.16 21.83 28.40
C ILE A 224 25.42 20.96 28.36
N GLU A 225 25.35 19.76 28.93
CA GLU A 225 26.42 18.79 28.94
C GLU A 225 26.16 17.69 27.91
N LYS A 226 27.14 17.41 27.04
CA LYS A 226 27.06 16.28 26.11
C LYS A 226 27.38 15.01 26.86
N LEU A 227 26.48 14.03 26.84
CA LEU A 227 26.68 12.76 27.55
C LEU A 227 27.50 11.80 26.70
N GLN A 228 26.92 11.20 25.64
CA GLN A 228 27.61 10.37 24.62
C GLN A 228 26.74 10.23 23.34
N PRO A 229 27.33 9.96 22.14
CA PRO A 229 26.56 9.64 20.93
C PRO A 229 25.89 8.26 21.00
N ASN A 230 24.67 8.15 20.44
CA ASN A 230 23.98 6.88 20.10
C ASN A 230 23.95 5.78 21.18
N LYS A 231 23.31 6.05 22.33
CA LYS A 231 23.06 5.03 23.37
C LYS A 231 21.56 4.82 23.58
N SER A 232 21.13 3.63 23.98
CA SER A 232 19.78 3.48 24.55
C SER A 232 19.66 4.19 25.90
N ASP A 233 18.48 4.72 26.22
CA ASP A 233 18.14 5.31 27.53
C ASP A 233 17.33 4.35 28.40
N ASP A 234 17.35 3.06 28.05
CA ASP A 234 16.70 1.98 28.75
C ASP A 234 17.58 0.73 28.67
N ASP A 235 17.83 0.09 29.82
CA ASP A 235 18.70 -1.09 29.92
C ASP A 235 17.94 -2.40 29.72
N LYS A 236 16.60 -2.36 29.63
CA LYS A 236 15.74 -3.54 29.39
C LYS A 236 15.36 -3.66 27.92
N ILE A 237 15.09 -2.54 27.27
CA ILE A 237 14.66 -2.47 25.86
C ILE A 237 15.59 -1.53 25.11
N ILE A 238 16.44 -2.09 24.28
CA ILE A 238 17.48 -1.35 23.58
C ILE A 238 16.86 -0.69 22.35
N LYS A 239 16.53 0.60 22.49
CA LYS A 239 16.27 1.52 21.37
C LYS A 239 17.40 2.54 21.29
N ILE A 240 18.19 2.52 20.22
CA ILE A 240 19.27 3.49 20.03
C ILE A 240 18.64 4.84 19.68
N MET A 241 18.87 5.83 20.52
CA MET A 241 18.47 7.20 20.25
C MET A 241 19.65 7.99 19.69
N PRO A 242 19.43 8.90 18.72
CA PRO A 242 20.46 9.84 18.31
C PRO A 242 20.87 10.76 19.49
N TRP A 243 21.98 11.51 19.31
CA TRP A 243 22.77 12.17 20.36
C TRP A 243 22.02 12.64 21.61
N LYS A 244 22.64 12.40 22.77
CA LYS A 244 22.10 12.79 24.07
C LYS A 244 22.92 13.90 24.71
N SER A 245 22.19 14.90 25.20
CA SER A 245 22.71 15.95 26.07
C SER A 245 21.86 16.05 27.34
N LYS A 246 22.37 16.76 28.33
CA LYS A 246 21.72 17.03 29.60
C LYS A 246 21.66 18.53 29.81
N LEU A 247 20.47 19.07 29.97
CA LEU A 247 20.24 20.45 30.40
C LEU A 247 20.26 20.48 31.93
N ILE A 248 21.05 21.37 32.50
CA ILE A 248 21.14 21.63 33.94
C ILE A 248 20.79 23.10 34.13
N LEU A 249 19.72 23.36 34.87
CA LEU A 249 19.31 24.72 35.23
C LEU A 249 20.07 25.19 36.48
N ASP A 250 20.09 26.50 36.72
CA ASP A 250 20.68 27.12 37.92
C ASP A 250 20.13 26.59 39.25
N SER A 251 18.89 26.12 39.29
CA SER A 251 18.34 25.47 40.47
C SER A 251 18.96 24.08 40.74
N GLY A 252 19.70 23.51 39.79
CA GLY A 252 20.15 22.11 39.75
C GLY A 252 19.13 21.14 39.14
N PHE A 253 18.01 21.61 38.60
CA PHE A 253 17.05 20.74 37.91
C PHE A 253 17.60 20.25 36.56
N GLU A 254 17.44 18.96 36.29
CA GLU A 254 18.09 18.28 35.18
C GLU A 254 17.08 17.72 34.18
N ILE A 255 17.29 17.99 32.89
CA ILE A 255 16.40 17.54 31.81
C ILE A 255 17.22 16.86 30.72
N VAL A 256 16.78 15.67 30.30
CA VAL A 256 17.42 14.95 29.20
C VAL A 256 17.01 15.57 27.87
N ILE A 257 18.00 15.88 27.02
CA ILE A 257 17.81 16.37 25.65
C ILE A 257 18.18 15.25 24.66
N GLY A 258 17.23 14.86 23.82
CA GLY A 258 17.48 14.06 22.63
C GLY A 258 17.63 14.94 21.40
N ILE A 259 18.72 14.77 20.64
CA ILE A 259 19.00 15.53 19.42
C ILE A 259 18.80 14.61 18.23
N SER A 260 17.80 14.89 17.40
CA SER A 260 17.48 14.09 16.21
C SER A 260 17.99 14.73 14.93
N ARG A 261 18.15 13.90 13.88
CA ARG A 261 18.44 14.41 12.53
C ARG A 261 17.16 14.99 11.91
N VAL A 262 17.29 16.04 11.11
CA VAL A 262 16.17 16.63 10.37
C VAL A 262 15.98 15.87 9.07
N PHE A 263 14.90 15.11 8.99
CA PHE A 263 14.39 14.65 7.71
C PHE A 263 13.53 15.75 7.10
N TYR A 264 13.66 15.97 5.79
CA TYR A 264 12.80 16.88 5.03
C TYR A 264 11.82 16.03 4.23
N PRO A 265 10.60 15.80 4.74
CA PRO A 265 9.59 15.03 4.03
C PRO A 265 9.31 15.67 2.67
N SER A 266 9.47 14.88 1.63
CA SER A 266 9.09 15.22 0.27
C SER A 266 8.38 14.02 -0.31
N PHE A 267 7.08 14.14 -0.55
CA PHE A 267 6.34 13.11 -1.28
C PHE A 267 6.67 13.12 -2.78
N ARG A 268 7.51 14.06 -3.22
CA ARG A 268 7.76 14.41 -4.63
C ARG A 268 9.24 14.74 -4.90
N PRO A 269 10.23 13.94 -4.46
CA PRO A 269 11.61 14.18 -4.84
C PRO A 269 11.74 14.09 -6.37
N ASN A 270 12.47 15.02 -6.99
CA ASN A 270 12.69 14.99 -8.43
C ASN A 270 13.88 14.07 -8.75
N LEU A 271 13.59 12.87 -9.28
CA LEU A 271 14.63 11.88 -9.60
C LEU A 271 15.41 12.19 -10.88
N HIS A 272 15.03 13.23 -11.62
CA HIS A 272 15.84 13.76 -12.73
C HIS A 272 16.94 14.72 -12.25
N ASN A 273 16.93 15.13 -10.98
CA ASN A 273 17.93 16.03 -10.39
C ASN A 273 18.60 15.41 -9.16
N ASN A 274 19.68 14.67 -9.39
CA ASN A 274 20.42 13.96 -8.33
C ASN A 274 20.87 14.87 -7.18
N LYS A 275 21.33 16.09 -7.46
CA LYS A 275 21.82 17.00 -6.40
C LYS A 275 20.72 17.33 -5.38
N SER A 276 19.45 17.33 -5.78
CA SER A 276 18.34 17.74 -4.93
C SER A 276 17.99 16.73 -3.82
N PHE A 277 18.26 15.43 -4.01
CA PHE A 277 17.82 14.39 -3.07
C PHE A 277 18.94 13.54 -2.46
N MET A 278 20.19 13.62 -2.93
CA MET A 278 21.29 12.81 -2.39
C MET A 278 21.54 13.04 -0.89
N LYS A 279 21.37 14.28 -0.41
CA LYS A 279 21.45 14.59 1.03
C LYS A 279 20.43 13.78 1.86
N MET A 280 19.24 13.55 1.31
CA MET A 280 18.21 12.74 1.97
C MET A 280 18.53 11.26 1.96
N VAL A 281 19.15 10.77 0.88
CA VAL A 281 19.62 9.39 0.78
C VAL A 281 20.70 9.10 1.82
N GLU A 282 21.73 9.94 1.90
CA GLU A 282 22.80 9.82 2.88
C GLU A 282 22.26 9.87 4.31
N LEU A 283 21.35 10.81 4.57
CA LEU A 283 20.69 10.95 5.87
C LEU A 283 19.92 9.68 6.27
N TYR A 284 19.18 9.08 5.34
CA TYR A 284 18.43 7.85 5.57
C TYR A 284 19.37 6.70 5.93
N ASP A 285 20.45 6.52 5.16
CA ASP A 285 21.42 5.45 5.40
C ASP A 285 22.13 5.60 6.76
N ILE A 286 22.51 6.84 7.14
CA ILE A 286 23.08 7.14 8.46
C ILE A 286 22.09 6.83 9.59
N ASP A 287 20.81 7.14 9.42
CA ASP A 287 19.80 6.88 10.46
C ASP A 287 19.50 5.39 10.60
N LEU A 288 19.41 4.67 9.49
CA LEU A 288 19.17 3.24 9.47
C LEU A 288 20.31 2.46 10.15
N ASP A 289 21.55 2.84 9.88
CA ASP A 289 22.74 2.32 10.56
C ASP A 289 22.71 2.68 12.06
N LYS A 290 22.76 3.98 12.38
CA LYS A 290 23.03 4.45 13.75
C LYS A 290 21.87 4.34 14.71
N SER A 291 20.62 4.32 14.23
CA SER A 291 19.43 4.35 15.10
C SER A 291 18.66 3.02 15.10
N GLN A 292 18.79 2.20 14.06
CA GLN A 292 18.01 0.97 13.87
C GLN A 292 18.87 -0.27 13.66
N ASN A 293 20.20 -0.12 13.49
CA ASN A 293 21.12 -1.21 13.13
C ASN A 293 20.58 -2.04 11.96
N TYR A 294 19.95 -1.40 10.97
CA TYR A 294 19.29 -2.03 9.83
C TYR A 294 18.06 -2.93 10.12
N PHE A 295 17.59 -3.05 11.37
CA PHE A 295 16.43 -3.88 11.76
C PHE A 295 15.29 -3.04 12.36
N PRO A 296 14.62 -2.18 11.56
CA PRO A 296 13.62 -1.24 12.09
C PRO A 296 12.41 -1.91 12.74
N SER A 297 12.05 -3.14 12.34
CA SER A 297 10.87 -3.84 12.85
C SER A 297 11.10 -4.63 14.14
N ARG A 298 12.30 -4.58 14.73
CA ARG A 298 12.67 -5.32 15.96
C ARG A 298 12.87 -4.39 17.14
N ALA A 299 12.43 -4.83 18.31
CA ALA A 299 12.78 -4.25 19.59
C ALA A 299 13.71 -5.22 20.34
N TYR A 300 15.01 -4.92 20.38
CA TYR A 300 15.99 -5.76 21.06
C TYR A 300 15.87 -5.61 22.58
N ASN A 301 16.00 -6.71 23.31
CA ASN A 301 16.18 -6.66 24.76
C ASN A 301 17.61 -7.01 25.15
N SER A 302 17.99 -6.61 26.36
CA SER A 302 19.34 -6.81 26.89
C SER A 302 19.72 -8.28 27.10
N LYS A 303 18.77 -9.21 26.99
CA LYS A 303 18.99 -10.66 27.12
C LYS A 303 19.07 -11.40 25.77
N GLY A 304 19.09 -10.68 24.65
CA GLY A 304 19.25 -11.25 23.31
C GLY A 304 17.97 -11.77 22.64
N TYR A 305 16.82 -11.80 23.32
CA TYR A 305 15.53 -11.99 22.65
C TYR A 305 15.05 -10.66 22.04
N PHE A 306 14.06 -10.70 21.17
CA PHE A 306 13.47 -9.46 20.66
C PHE A 306 11.93 -9.54 20.61
N GLY A 307 11.30 -8.40 20.86
CA GLY A 307 9.90 -8.16 20.50
C GLY A 307 9.83 -7.47 19.14
N LEU A 308 8.62 -7.12 18.71
CA LEU A 308 8.42 -6.36 17.48
C LEU A 308 8.29 -4.86 17.79
N ASP A 309 8.76 -4.01 16.88
CA ASP A 309 8.48 -2.56 16.89
C ASP A 309 7.23 -2.32 16.05
N TRP A 310 6.08 -2.12 16.70
CA TRP A 310 4.80 -1.90 16.04
C TRP A 310 4.53 -0.40 15.82
N LEU A 311 3.91 -0.12 14.69
CA LEU A 311 3.32 1.16 14.35
C LEU A 311 1.80 1.01 14.29
N VAL A 312 1.08 1.82 15.07
CA VAL A 312 -0.37 1.95 15.01
C VAL A 312 -0.71 3.38 14.60
N GLU A 313 -1.23 3.55 13.40
CA GLU A 313 -1.55 4.85 12.81
C GLU A 313 -2.95 5.33 13.25
N TYR A 314 -3.22 6.63 13.17
CA TYR A 314 -4.46 7.29 13.60
C TYR A 314 -5.74 6.79 12.90
N ASN A 315 -5.60 6.10 11.76
CA ASN A 315 -6.69 5.46 11.04
C ASN A 315 -6.91 3.99 11.46
N GLY A 316 -6.22 3.55 12.53
CA GLY A 316 -6.27 2.19 13.05
C GLY A 316 -5.38 1.19 12.33
N ASN A 317 -4.73 1.56 11.22
CA ASN A 317 -3.81 0.66 10.53
C ASN A 317 -2.69 0.23 11.47
N ILE A 318 -2.27 -1.02 11.33
CA ILE A 318 -1.18 -1.58 12.12
C ILE A 318 -0.19 -2.33 11.25
N SER A 319 1.09 -2.07 11.50
CA SER A 319 2.22 -2.78 10.88
C SER A 319 3.40 -2.79 11.84
N THR A 320 4.49 -3.48 11.50
CA THR A 320 5.78 -3.23 12.15
C THR A 320 6.45 -2.01 11.52
N TRP A 321 7.31 -1.31 12.27
CA TRP A 321 7.97 -0.09 11.82
C TRP A 321 8.68 -0.27 10.46
N GLN A 322 8.41 0.66 9.53
CA GLN A 322 8.82 0.65 8.12
C GLN A 322 8.29 -0.51 7.28
N ASN A 323 7.21 -1.18 7.68
CA ASN A 323 6.74 -2.43 7.09
C ASN A 323 5.28 -2.40 6.61
N SER A 324 4.75 -1.21 6.33
CA SER A 324 3.40 -1.06 5.76
C SER A 324 3.41 -1.44 4.27
N ILE A 325 2.46 -2.26 3.86
CA ILE A 325 2.23 -2.69 2.47
C ILE A 325 0.80 -2.29 2.10
N GLN A 326 0.62 -1.58 0.98
CA GLN A 326 -0.63 -0.87 0.66
C GLN A 326 -1.84 -1.78 0.45
N ASP A 327 -1.63 -2.96 -0.15
CA ASP A 327 -2.65 -3.95 -0.49
C ASP A 327 -2.79 -5.08 0.54
N ASP A 328 -2.00 -5.04 1.62
CA ASP A 328 -2.00 -6.05 2.68
C ASP A 328 -2.02 -5.41 4.07
N GLN A 329 -3.13 -4.75 4.36
CA GLN A 329 -3.27 -3.92 5.56
C GLN A 329 -4.00 -4.66 6.69
N LEU A 330 -3.42 -4.57 7.87
CA LEU A 330 -4.07 -4.92 9.13
C LEU A 330 -4.63 -3.65 9.79
N ASN A 331 -5.69 -3.81 10.57
CA ASN A 331 -6.31 -2.68 11.26
C ASN A 331 -6.88 -3.10 12.62
N ILE A 332 -6.57 -2.35 13.67
CA ILE A 332 -6.96 -2.65 15.06
C ILE A 332 -8.47 -2.75 15.28
N TYR A 333 -9.30 -2.22 14.38
CA TYR A 333 -10.76 -2.37 14.47
C TYR A 333 -11.24 -3.78 14.09
N GLU A 334 -10.46 -4.56 13.35
CA GLU A 334 -10.81 -5.93 12.93
C GLU A 334 -9.78 -6.99 13.37
N ASP A 335 -8.52 -6.60 13.49
CA ASP A 335 -7.39 -7.50 13.67
C ASP A 335 -6.81 -7.34 15.08
N ASN A 336 -7.13 -8.32 15.95
CA ASN A 336 -6.52 -8.41 17.28
C ASN A 336 -5.03 -8.83 17.20
N TYR A 337 -4.33 -8.78 18.33
CA TYR A 337 -2.90 -9.10 18.38
C TYR A 337 -2.53 -10.48 17.78
N LYS A 338 -3.33 -11.51 18.04
CA LYS A 338 -3.04 -12.87 17.54
C LYS A 338 -3.14 -12.90 16.02
N THR A 339 -4.17 -12.28 15.44
CA THR A 339 -4.34 -12.15 13.99
C THR A 339 -3.20 -11.35 13.39
N SER A 340 -2.91 -10.17 13.93
CA SER A 340 -1.85 -9.29 13.41
C SER A 340 -0.47 -9.92 13.46
N LEU A 341 -0.13 -10.62 14.55
CA LEU A 341 1.14 -11.35 14.68
C LEU A 341 1.22 -12.49 13.66
N ASN A 342 0.18 -13.33 13.56
CA ASN A 342 0.19 -14.46 12.63
C ASN A 342 0.33 -13.99 11.18
N HIS A 343 -0.44 -12.96 10.79
CA HIS A 343 -0.39 -12.37 9.46
C HIS A 343 0.99 -11.78 9.16
N THR A 344 1.52 -10.98 10.09
CA THR A 344 2.86 -10.36 10.00
C THR A 344 3.97 -11.38 9.81
N LEU A 345 3.89 -12.53 10.50
CA LEU A 345 4.91 -13.58 10.39
C LEU A 345 4.69 -14.54 9.21
N ALA A 346 3.49 -14.58 8.62
CA ALA A 346 3.17 -15.38 7.45
C ALA A 346 3.45 -14.66 6.12
N ASN A 347 3.25 -13.33 6.07
CA ASN A 347 3.54 -12.55 4.87
C ASN A 347 5.05 -12.50 4.60
N LEU A 348 5.47 -12.93 3.41
CA LEU A 348 6.88 -13.07 3.02
C LEU A 348 7.65 -11.75 3.03
N ILE A 349 7.08 -10.69 2.45
CA ILE A 349 7.72 -9.38 2.43
C ILE A 349 7.88 -8.90 3.86
N THR A 350 6.79 -8.85 4.63
CA THR A 350 6.78 -8.37 6.01
C THR A 350 7.77 -9.14 6.88
N ARG A 351 7.72 -10.47 6.82
CA ARG A 351 8.57 -11.39 7.56
C ARG A 351 10.05 -11.23 7.21
N SER A 352 10.41 -11.05 5.93
CA SER A 352 11.81 -10.89 5.52
C SER A 352 12.46 -9.60 6.06
N CYS A 353 11.67 -8.54 6.24
CA CYS A 353 11.97 -7.36 7.09
C CYS A 353 12.45 -7.71 8.48
N ILE A 354 11.60 -8.48 9.14
CA ILE A 354 11.83 -8.87 10.50
C ILE A 354 13.02 -9.81 10.58
N ASP A 355 13.22 -10.73 9.64
CA ASP A 355 14.30 -11.72 9.70
C ASP A 355 15.66 -11.17 9.24
N ASN A 356 15.69 -10.36 8.17
CA ASN A 356 16.92 -10.00 7.46
C ASN A 356 17.21 -8.48 7.41
N GLY A 357 16.30 -7.64 7.90
CA GLY A 357 16.48 -6.19 7.97
C GLY A 357 16.29 -5.46 6.63
N SER A 358 16.34 -4.13 6.67
CA SER A 358 16.04 -3.28 5.49
C SER A 358 17.01 -3.49 4.33
N LYS A 359 18.30 -3.72 4.62
CA LYS A 359 19.33 -3.93 3.59
C LYS A 359 19.06 -5.16 2.72
N TYR A 360 18.40 -6.18 3.26
CA TYR A 360 18.00 -7.35 2.49
C TYR A 360 16.99 -7.00 1.39
N ARG A 361 15.97 -6.19 1.72
CA ARG A 361 14.99 -5.73 0.73
C ARG A 361 15.58 -4.75 -0.26
N GLU A 362 16.42 -3.82 0.20
CA GLU A 362 17.19 -2.92 -0.68
C GLU A 362 17.98 -3.74 -1.71
N LYS A 363 18.69 -4.79 -1.27
CA LYS A 363 19.44 -5.69 -2.15
C LYS A 363 18.54 -6.38 -3.17
N ILE A 364 17.43 -6.99 -2.75
CA ILE A 364 16.50 -7.69 -3.66
C ILE A 364 15.92 -6.73 -4.69
N VAL A 365 15.42 -5.57 -4.28
CA VAL A 365 14.78 -4.64 -5.22
C VAL A 365 15.82 -3.99 -6.13
N SER A 366 17.04 -3.73 -5.65
CA SER A 366 18.15 -3.24 -6.49
C SER A 366 18.56 -4.22 -7.59
N GLU A 367 18.18 -5.50 -7.50
CA GLU A 367 18.41 -6.46 -8.57
C GLU A 367 17.64 -6.11 -9.86
N ILE A 368 16.52 -5.38 -9.76
CA ILE A 368 15.64 -5.02 -10.89
C ILE A 368 15.33 -3.52 -10.99
N SER A 369 15.37 -2.77 -9.90
CA SER A 369 15.08 -1.33 -9.84
C SER A 369 15.87 -0.64 -8.71
N PRO A 370 17.16 -0.31 -8.92
CA PRO A 370 17.93 0.54 -8.02
C PRO A 370 17.26 1.91 -7.79
N LYS A 371 16.56 2.40 -8.81
CA LYS A 371 15.81 3.67 -8.78
C LYS A 371 14.72 3.68 -7.71
N THR A 372 13.95 2.61 -7.58
CA THR A 372 12.91 2.50 -6.53
C THR A 372 13.54 2.52 -5.12
N VAL A 373 14.72 1.93 -4.95
CA VAL A 373 15.48 2.01 -3.68
C VAL A 373 15.94 3.43 -3.41
N MET A 374 16.41 4.16 -4.42
CA MET A 374 16.77 5.58 -4.28
C MET A 374 15.54 6.43 -3.90
N LEU A 375 14.39 6.23 -4.55
CA LEU A 375 13.13 6.92 -4.24
C LEU A 375 12.69 6.70 -2.78
N MET A 376 12.76 5.46 -2.31
CA MET A 376 12.44 5.06 -0.93
C MET A 376 13.29 5.83 0.09
N LYS A 377 14.54 6.16 -0.23
CA LYS A 377 15.41 6.93 0.67
C LYS A 377 15.19 8.44 0.52
N ALA A 378 14.97 8.89 -0.72
CA ALA A 378 14.86 10.29 -1.09
C ALA A 378 13.60 11.02 -0.55
N ASN A 379 12.49 10.30 -0.31
CA ASN A 379 11.24 10.93 0.12
C ASN A 379 11.29 11.50 1.55
N GLY A 380 12.29 11.15 2.36
CA GLY A 380 12.46 11.72 3.69
C GLY A 380 11.45 11.30 4.75
N ILE A 381 10.69 10.21 4.51
CA ILE A 381 9.70 9.67 5.43
C ILE A 381 10.01 8.21 5.70
N ARG A 382 10.35 7.91 6.96
CA ARG A 382 10.91 6.60 7.34
C ARG A 382 9.86 5.50 7.35
N ASP A 383 8.69 5.78 7.88
CA ASP A 383 7.60 4.84 8.08
C ASP A 383 6.96 4.34 6.77
N TYR A 384 7.09 5.07 5.67
CA TYR A 384 6.59 4.67 4.34
C TYR A 384 7.62 3.95 3.45
N ALA A 385 8.78 3.55 4.00
CA ALA A 385 9.83 2.91 3.21
C ALA A 385 9.29 1.69 2.44
N SER A 386 8.56 0.78 3.09
CA SER A 386 7.97 -0.37 2.39
C SER A 386 6.87 0.02 1.42
N SER A 387 5.98 0.96 1.78
CA SER A 387 4.91 1.43 0.89
C SER A 387 5.45 1.93 -0.45
N ILE A 388 6.57 2.65 -0.43
CA ILE A 388 7.22 3.17 -1.64
C ILE A 388 7.98 2.07 -2.37
N LEU A 389 8.78 1.29 -1.64
CA LEU A 389 9.61 0.23 -2.21
C LEU A 389 8.78 -0.82 -2.96
N PHE A 390 7.57 -1.07 -2.48
CA PHE A 390 6.66 -2.10 -2.96
C PHE A 390 5.38 -1.54 -3.56
N ALA A 391 5.36 -0.27 -4.00
CA ALA A 391 4.18 0.32 -4.64
C ALA A 391 3.79 -0.40 -5.95
N ASP A 392 4.78 -0.85 -6.73
CA ASP A 392 4.60 -1.60 -7.97
C ASP A 392 4.43 -3.10 -7.68
N ALA A 393 3.27 -3.67 -8.03
CA ALA A 393 2.98 -5.10 -7.87
C ALA A 393 4.02 -6.00 -8.57
N LYS A 394 4.61 -5.56 -9.68
CA LYS A 394 5.65 -6.29 -10.41
C LYS A 394 6.92 -6.42 -9.57
N ILE A 395 7.31 -5.35 -8.87
CA ILE A 395 8.43 -5.37 -7.91
C ILE A 395 8.07 -6.27 -6.71
N ARG A 396 6.82 -6.19 -6.20
CA ARG A 396 6.35 -7.08 -5.14
C ARG A 396 6.50 -8.55 -5.54
N LEU A 397 5.97 -8.98 -6.69
CA LEU A 397 6.05 -10.38 -7.12
C LEU A 397 7.51 -10.84 -7.26
N TYR A 398 8.40 -10.00 -7.80
CA TYR A 398 9.83 -10.33 -7.89
C TYR A 398 10.42 -10.58 -6.49
N ALA A 399 10.10 -9.71 -5.53
CA ALA A 399 10.53 -9.87 -4.15
C ALA A 399 9.95 -11.14 -3.51
N TYR A 400 8.67 -11.45 -3.71
CA TYR A 400 8.04 -12.69 -3.23
C TYR A 400 8.80 -13.94 -3.72
N ILE A 401 9.06 -14.02 -5.02
CA ILE A 401 9.80 -15.16 -5.60
C ILE A 401 11.20 -15.23 -5.01
N ARG A 402 11.94 -14.10 -4.95
CA ARG A 402 13.30 -14.06 -4.41
C ARG A 402 13.38 -14.42 -2.92
N ILE A 403 12.42 -13.98 -2.11
CA ILE A 403 12.31 -14.33 -0.70
C ILE A 403 12.04 -15.83 -0.57
N LEU A 404 11.11 -16.39 -1.36
CA LEU A 404 10.84 -17.83 -1.36
C LEU A 404 12.07 -18.65 -1.71
N GLN A 405 12.85 -18.25 -2.72
CA GLN A 405 14.11 -18.92 -3.05
C GLN A 405 15.09 -18.96 -1.87
N ASP A 406 15.22 -17.84 -1.15
CA ASP A 406 16.12 -17.76 -0.01
C ASP A 406 15.56 -18.55 1.18
N TYR A 407 14.25 -18.53 1.39
CA TYR A 407 13.58 -19.22 2.50
C TYR A 407 13.53 -20.75 2.30
N VAL A 408 13.40 -21.23 1.06
CA VAL A 408 13.56 -22.66 0.71
C VAL A 408 14.96 -23.13 1.09
N LYS A 409 16.00 -22.40 0.69
CA LYS A 409 17.40 -22.72 1.05
C LYS A 409 17.64 -22.73 2.57
N GLN A 410 16.91 -21.92 3.31
CA GLN A 410 16.97 -21.86 4.77
C GLN A 410 16.09 -22.91 5.47
N GLY A 411 15.34 -23.73 4.72
CA GLY A 411 14.41 -24.71 5.28
C GLY A 411 13.18 -24.10 5.97
N LEU A 412 12.87 -22.83 5.68
CA LEU A 412 11.76 -22.08 6.29
C LEU A 412 10.43 -22.24 5.55
N VAL A 413 10.41 -22.84 4.36
CA VAL A 413 9.18 -23.08 3.59
C VAL A 413 8.69 -24.51 3.78
N ASN A 414 7.38 -24.71 3.80
CA ASN A 414 6.77 -26.01 3.60
C ASN A 414 6.71 -26.31 2.10
N GLU A 415 7.69 -27.04 1.59
CA GLU A 415 7.86 -27.26 0.15
C GLU A 415 6.67 -27.98 -0.50
N LYS A 416 5.91 -28.81 0.24
CA LYS A 416 4.66 -29.41 -0.27
C LYS A 416 3.61 -28.37 -0.68
N LEU A 417 3.63 -27.19 -0.06
CA LEU A 417 2.72 -26.11 -0.43
C LEU A 417 3.18 -25.33 -1.67
N ILE A 418 4.46 -25.46 -2.07
CA ILE A 418 4.92 -24.96 -3.37
C ILE A 418 4.27 -25.78 -4.50
N GLU A 419 4.09 -27.09 -4.31
CA GLU A 419 3.48 -27.97 -5.31
C GLU A 419 2.01 -27.60 -5.61
N ASN A 420 1.32 -26.94 -4.66
CA ASN A 420 -0.05 -26.43 -4.84
C ASN A 420 -0.12 -25.08 -5.57
N MET A 421 1.02 -24.44 -5.84
CA MET A 421 1.07 -23.18 -6.60
C MET A 421 1.05 -23.44 -8.10
N PRO A 422 0.70 -22.45 -8.94
CA PRO A 422 0.85 -22.58 -10.39
C PRO A 422 2.28 -23.02 -10.77
N ALA A 423 2.39 -23.95 -11.71
CA ALA A 423 3.68 -24.49 -12.19
C ALA A 423 4.68 -23.38 -12.59
N SER A 424 4.15 -22.25 -13.04
CA SER A 424 4.91 -21.04 -13.34
C SER A 424 5.71 -20.49 -12.18
N ILE A 425 5.08 -20.37 -11.02
CA ILE A 425 5.70 -19.92 -9.78
C ILE A 425 6.70 -20.95 -9.29
N GLN A 426 6.35 -22.24 -9.33
CA GLN A 426 7.25 -23.33 -8.95
C GLN A 426 8.56 -23.29 -9.77
N LYS A 427 8.44 -23.14 -11.10
CA LYS A 427 9.58 -23.04 -12.01
C LYS A 427 10.44 -21.82 -11.72
N LEU A 428 9.84 -20.65 -11.47
CA LEU A 428 10.60 -19.44 -11.16
C LEU A 428 11.33 -19.53 -9.82
N ILE A 429 10.73 -20.16 -8.81
CA ILE A 429 11.40 -20.44 -7.53
C ILE A 429 12.63 -21.34 -7.75
N LYS A 430 12.60 -22.28 -8.69
CA LYS A 430 13.76 -23.14 -9.00
C LYS A 430 14.78 -22.49 -9.94
N SER A 431 14.43 -21.39 -10.62
CA SER A 431 15.24 -20.79 -11.68
C SER A 431 16.33 -19.84 -11.16
N PRO A 432 17.46 -19.68 -11.87
CA PRO A 432 18.46 -18.66 -11.54
C PRO A 432 17.86 -17.24 -11.56
N LYS A 433 18.44 -16.33 -10.76
CA LYS A 433 18.00 -14.92 -10.70
C LYS A 433 17.94 -14.24 -12.07
N SER A 434 18.89 -14.54 -12.96
CA SER A 434 18.95 -14.01 -14.32
C SER A 434 17.70 -14.34 -15.14
N VAL A 435 17.13 -15.53 -14.95
CA VAL A 435 15.88 -15.95 -15.60
C VAL A 435 14.71 -15.14 -15.06
N ILE A 436 14.56 -15.02 -13.75
CA ILE A 436 13.47 -14.24 -13.13
C ILE A 436 13.53 -12.78 -13.59
N LYS A 437 14.73 -12.18 -13.63
CA LYS A 437 14.95 -10.82 -14.16
C LYS A 437 14.54 -10.70 -15.63
N LYS A 438 14.87 -11.69 -16.46
CA LYS A 438 14.46 -11.72 -17.87
C LYS A 438 12.93 -11.70 -18.00
N TYR A 439 12.21 -12.47 -17.19
CA TYR A 439 10.74 -12.43 -17.17
C TYR A 439 10.23 -11.08 -16.65
N TYR A 440 10.79 -10.52 -15.58
CA TYR A 440 10.45 -9.18 -15.08
C TYR A 440 10.58 -8.10 -16.18
N LEU A 441 11.71 -8.10 -16.91
CA LEU A 441 12.00 -7.12 -17.98
C LEU A 441 11.13 -7.33 -19.22
N LYS A 442 10.75 -8.57 -19.53
CA LYS A 442 9.84 -8.91 -20.64
C LYS A 442 8.36 -8.69 -20.31
N SER A 443 8.02 -8.32 -19.08
CA SER A 443 6.64 -8.05 -18.70
C SER A 443 6.09 -6.90 -19.54
N ASN A 444 4.87 -7.07 -20.06
CA ASN A 444 4.15 -5.97 -20.71
C ASN A 444 3.38 -5.10 -19.71
N THR A 445 3.57 -5.35 -18.40
CA THR A 445 2.93 -4.64 -17.29
C THR A 445 3.84 -3.59 -16.68
N SER A 446 3.23 -2.45 -16.38
CA SER A 446 3.82 -1.31 -15.71
C SER A 446 2.89 -0.85 -14.60
N ILE A 447 3.38 0.02 -13.72
CA ILE A 447 2.56 0.61 -12.67
C ILE A 447 1.36 1.40 -13.22
N LEU A 448 1.41 1.86 -14.47
CA LEU A 448 0.25 2.48 -15.12
C LEU A 448 -0.92 1.51 -15.22
N ALA A 449 -0.69 0.24 -15.51
CA ALA A 449 -1.76 -0.76 -15.56
C ALA A 449 -2.45 -0.89 -14.18
N GLN A 450 -1.65 -0.91 -13.11
CA GLN A 450 -2.17 -0.90 -11.73
C GLN A 450 -3.01 0.36 -11.47
N GLU A 451 -2.54 1.54 -11.87
CA GLU A 451 -3.32 2.78 -11.71
C GLU A 451 -4.62 2.78 -12.50
N LEU A 452 -4.61 2.28 -13.74
CA LEU A 452 -5.78 2.27 -14.61
C LEU A 452 -6.80 1.18 -14.24
N SER A 453 -6.38 0.16 -13.49
CA SER A 453 -7.26 -0.87 -12.93
C SER A 453 -8.02 -0.40 -11.67
N ALA A 454 -7.51 0.64 -11.00
CA ALA A 454 -8.14 1.18 -9.80
C ALA A 454 -9.43 1.95 -10.14
N GLU A 455 -10.28 2.18 -9.13
CA GLU A 455 -11.43 3.07 -9.28
C GLU A 455 -10.95 4.46 -9.78
N PRO A 456 -11.50 4.96 -10.90
CA PRO A 456 -11.03 6.20 -11.52
C PRO A 456 -11.30 7.39 -10.59
N ASP A 457 -10.23 8.08 -10.24
CA ASP A 457 -10.25 9.29 -9.44
C ASP A 457 -9.35 10.32 -10.15
N ARG A 458 -9.98 11.41 -10.60
CA ARG A 458 -9.33 12.44 -11.42
C ARG A 458 -8.16 13.10 -10.69
N ASP A 459 -8.30 13.34 -9.39
CA ASP A 459 -7.28 14.00 -8.59
C ASP A 459 -6.13 13.03 -8.29
N LYS A 460 -6.43 11.78 -7.94
CA LYS A 460 -5.38 10.76 -7.75
C LYS A 460 -4.60 10.48 -9.04
N TYR A 461 -5.27 10.51 -10.20
CA TYR A 461 -4.58 10.32 -11.48
C TYR A 461 -3.67 11.51 -11.82
N LYS A 462 -4.10 12.74 -11.55
CA LYS A 462 -3.22 13.93 -11.63
C LYS A 462 -2.01 13.80 -10.70
N ASP A 463 -2.22 13.31 -9.48
CA ASP A 463 -1.12 13.07 -8.53
C ASP A 463 -0.16 11.99 -9.08
N PHE A 464 -0.69 10.91 -9.67
CA PHE A 464 0.14 9.90 -10.33
C PHE A 464 0.97 10.50 -11.48
N LEU A 465 0.39 11.32 -12.36
CA LEU A 465 1.13 11.97 -13.46
C LEU A 465 2.24 12.89 -12.96
N GLU A 466 2.03 13.60 -11.85
CA GLU A 466 3.10 14.37 -11.20
C GLU A 466 4.26 13.45 -10.79
N LEU A 467 3.98 12.30 -10.17
CA LEU A 467 5.02 11.34 -9.80
C LEU A 467 5.71 10.74 -11.04
N VAL A 468 4.99 10.47 -12.13
CA VAL A 468 5.56 10.04 -13.42
C VAL A 468 6.51 11.11 -13.96
N LYS A 469 6.08 12.37 -13.99
CA LYS A 469 6.88 13.53 -14.44
C LYS A 469 8.16 13.70 -13.63
N LEU A 470 8.11 13.43 -12.33
CA LEU A 470 9.26 13.49 -11.42
C LEU A 470 10.13 12.23 -11.47
N GLY A 471 9.78 11.29 -12.34
CA GLY A 471 10.53 10.08 -12.59
C GLY A 471 10.42 9.07 -11.47
N HIS A 472 9.30 8.95 -10.74
CA HIS A 472 9.19 8.01 -9.60
C HIS A 472 9.07 6.55 -10.03
N PHE A 473 8.69 6.30 -11.29
CA PHE A 473 8.36 4.97 -11.78
C PHE A 473 9.25 4.56 -12.95
N GLU A 474 9.41 3.25 -13.15
CA GLU A 474 10.02 2.68 -14.35
C GLU A 474 8.93 2.46 -15.39
N MET A 475 8.87 3.35 -16.39
CA MET A 475 7.84 3.36 -17.43
C MET A 475 8.48 3.42 -18.81
N SER A 476 7.92 2.66 -19.76
CA SER A 476 8.34 2.76 -21.15
C SER A 476 7.83 4.06 -21.78
N LYS A 477 8.41 4.46 -22.92
CA LYS A 477 7.89 5.59 -23.71
C LYS A 477 6.42 5.39 -24.09
N GLN A 478 6.04 4.15 -24.40
CA GLN A 478 4.66 3.80 -24.73
C GLN A 478 3.73 3.96 -23.53
N ASP A 479 4.14 3.53 -22.33
CA ASP A 479 3.34 3.75 -21.11
C ASP A 479 3.12 5.25 -20.87
N ILE A 480 4.16 6.08 -21.01
CA ILE A 480 4.05 7.54 -20.83
C ILE A 480 3.07 8.13 -21.85
N GLN A 481 3.16 7.75 -23.13
CA GLN A 481 2.21 8.18 -24.16
C GLN A 481 0.78 7.75 -23.83
N THR A 482 0.59 6.51 -23.37
CA THR A 482 -0.72 6.00 -22.95
C THR A 482 -1.26 6.77 -21.74
N ALA A 483 -0.40 7.14 -20.78
CA ALA A 483 -0.78 7.93 -19.62
C ALA A 483 -1.24 9.35 -20.00
N VAL A 484 -0.52 10.00 -20.92
CA VAL A 484 -0.87 11.31 -21.49
C VAL A 484 -2.16 11.23 -22.31
N ALA A 485 -2.32 10.22 -23.15
CA ALA A 485 -3.54 10.01 -23.92
C ALA A 485 -4.75 9.83 -23.00
N TYR A 486 -4.60 9.03 -21.94
CA TYR A 486 -5.64 8.85 -20.94
C TYR A 486 -5.98 10.17 -20.23
N TYR A 487 -4.98 10.96 -19.83
CA TYR A 487 -5.22 12.29 -19.26
C TYR A 487 -6.03 13.19 -20.20
N ASN A 488 -5.63 13.27 -21.47
CA ASN A 488 -6.30 14.08 -22.48
C ASN A 488 -7.75 13.65 -22.73
N MET A 489 -8.08 12.37 -22.52
CA MET A 489 -9.45 11.86 -22.58
C MET A 489 -10.34 12.39 -21.44
N PHE A 490 -9.80 12.56 -20.23
CA PHE A 490 -10.55 13.08 -19.07
C PHE A 490 -10.55 14.60 -18.96
N PHE A 491 -9.57 15.27 -19.56
CA PHE A 491 -9.38 16.72 -19.46
C PHE A 491 -9.21 17.35 -20.86
N PRO A 492 -10.25 17.31 -21.71
CA PRO A 492 -10.18 17.79 -23.09
C PRO A 492 -9.80 19.27 -23.22
N ASP A 493 -10.11 20.10 -22.21
CA ASP A 493 -9.80 21.53 -22.19
C ASP A 493 -8.38 21.85 -21.69
N LYS A 494 -7.66 20.86 -21.15
CA LYS A 494 -6.31 21.02 -20.58
C LYS A 494 -5.32 20.04 -21.19
N ARG A 495 -5.46 19.75 -22.49
CA ARG A 495 -4.64 18.75 -23.17
C ARG A 495 -3.15 19.07 -23.09
N ILE A 496 -2.35 18.04 -22.93
CA ILE A 496 -0.89 18.10 -22.93
C ILE A 496 -0.33 17.25 -24.07
N ALA A 497 0.78 17.68 -24.67
CA ALA A 497 1.44 16.94 -25.74
C ALA A 497 2.40 15.89 -25.18
N LYS A 498 3.12 16.25 -24.11
CA LYS A 498 4.07 15.38 -23.40
C LYS A 498 3.95 15.54 -21.89
N ILE A 499 4.54 14.61 -21.14
CA ILE A 499 4.40 14.57 -19.68
C ILE A 499 5.04 15.78 -18.99
N GLU A 500 6.05 16.38 -19.62
CA GLU A 500 6.73 17.57 -19.10
C GLU A 500 5.82 18.80 -19.06
N ASP A 501 4.82 18.86 -19.96
CA ASP A 501 3.84 19.94 -20.04
C ASP A 501 2.79 19.85 -18.91
N PHE A 502 2.70 18.71 -18.23
CA PHE A 502 1.72 18.51 -17.16
C PHE A 502 2.03 19.43 -15.96
N VAL A 503 1.01 20.11 -15.46
CA VAL A 503 1.08 20.92 -14.24
C VAL A 503 -0.05 20.49 -13.31
N ASN A 504 0.30 20.03 -12.12
CA ASN A 504 -0.68 19.74 -11.08
C ASN A 504 -1.08 21.04 -10.36
N ASP A 505 -2.31 21.51 -10.60
CA ASP A 505 -2.88 22.74 -10.05
C ASP A 505 -3.53 22.57 -8.67
N ASN A 506 -3.44 21.38 -8.07
CA ASN A 506 -4.20 21.04 -6.89
C ASN A 506 -3.47 21.34 -5.56
N LYS A 507 -4.01 22.29 -4.80
CA LYS A 507 -3.43 22.79 -3.53
C LYS A 507 -3.28 21.73 -2.42
N ASN A 508 -3.97 20.59 -2.52
CA ASN A 508 -3.97 19.53 -1.50
C ASN A 508 -3.20 18.25 -1.90
N MET A 509 -2.41 18.30 -2.99
CA MET A 509 -1.72 17.12 -3.51
C MET A 509 -0.85 16.41 -2.47
N ASP A 510 -0.06 17.12 -1.67
CA ASP A 510 0.84 16.46 -0.71
C ASP A 510 0.06 15.63 0.34
N PHE A 511 -1.17 16.03 0.69
CA PHE A 511 -2.04 15.22 1.56
C PHE A 511 -2.56 13.96 0.86
N ARG A 512 -2.97 14.08 -0.41
CA ARG A 512 -3.42 12.90 -1.18
C ARG A 512 -2.27 11.94 -1.47
N LEU A 513 -1.06 12.45 -1.70
CA LEU A 513 0.14 11.63 -1.85
C LEU A 513 0.50 10.90 -0.55
N ARG A 514 0.34 11.55 0.60
CA ARG A 514 0.46 10.88 1.90
C ARG A 514 -0.59 9.77 2.05
N ASP A 515 -1.86 10.07 1.75
CA ASP A 515 -2.95 9.09 1.84
C ASP A 515 -2.76 7.92 0.86
N ARG A 516 -2.13 8.16 -0.29
CA ARG A 516 -1.71 7.14 -1.25
C ARG A 516 -0.65 6.19 -0.67
N LEU A 517 0.25 6.67 0.19
CA LEU A 517 1.30 5.84 0.82
C LEU A 517 0.79 5.03 2.02
N SER A 518 -0.27 5.48 2.68
CA SER A 518 -0.92 4.78 3.79
C SER A 518 -2.45 4.85 3.67
N PRO A 519 -3.04 4.11 2.71
CA PRO A 519 -4.50 4.04 2.61
C PRO A 519 -5.06 3.39 3.88
N MET A 520 -6.26 3.73 4.32
CA MET A 520 -6.89 3.00 5.43
C MET A 520 -7.41 1.64 4.94
N LYS A 521 -7.25 0.57 5.73
CA LYS A 521 -7.88 -0.73 5.44
C LYS A 521 -9.39 -0.53 5.21
N LYS A 522 -9.92 -1.09 4.13
CA LYS A 522 -11.39 -1.14 3.90
C LYS A 522 -12.01 -2.08 4.94
N LEU A 523 -12.70 -1.52 5.95
CA LEU A 523 -13.37 -2.30 6.99
C LEU A 523 -14.69 -2.90 6.46
N LYS A 524 -15.02 -4.12 6.89
CA LYS A 524 -16.19 -4.90 6.46
C LYS A 524 -17.51 -4.19 6.79
N ASP A 525 -17.66 -3.72 8.02
CA ASP A 525 -18.96 -3.21 8.51
C ASP A 525 -19.26 -1.75 8.13
N LEU A 526 -18.25 -0.95 7.80
CA LEU A 526 -18.47 0.43 7.32
C LEU A 526 -19.10 0.46 5.90
N ASN A 527 -19.03 -0.66 5.18
CA ASN A 527 -19.55 -0.83 3.83
C ASN A 527 -20.75 -1.80 3.77
N ASN A 528 -21.49 -2.03 4.87
CA ASN A 528 -22.61 -2.99 4.99
C ASN A 528 -23.87 -2.67 4.15
N LYS A 529 -23.69 -2.15 2.94
CA LYS A 529 -24.66 -2.16 1.85
C LYS A 529 -24.06 -2.74 0.56
N VAL A 530 -23.15 -3.72 0.64
CA VAL A 530 -22.92 -4.55 -0.55
C VAL A 530 -24.12 -5.48 -0.66
N ASN A 531 -25.11 -5.05 -1.44
CA ASN A 531 -26.11 -5.96 -1.96
C ASN A 531 -25.37 -7.12 -2.64
N ASN A 532 -25.61 -8.35 -2.18
CA ASN A 532 -24.90 -9.53 -2.67
C ASN A 532 -25.26 -9.87 -4.13
N LYS A 533 -26.25 -9.16 -4.70
CA LYS A 533 -26.64 -9.28 -6.09
C LYS A 533 -25.88 -8.29 -6.97
N LYS A 534 -25.16 -8.80 -7.97
CA LYS A 534 -24.56 -8.00 -9.06
C LYS A 534 -25.21 -8.39 -10.38
N GLU A 535 -25.51 -7.41 -11.23
CA GLU A 535 -25.87 -7.62 -12.62
C GLU A 535 -24.71 -7.18 -13.51
N ILE A 536 -24.19 -8.11 -14.30
CA ILE A 536 -22.95 -7.97 -15.05
C ILE A 536 -23.29 -8.11 -16.52
N TYR A 537 -23.17 -7.01 -17.25
CA TYR A 537 -23.49 -6.92 -18.67
C TYR A 537 -22.21 -6.96 -19.50
N ILE A 538 -22.00 -8.01 -20.27
CA ILE A 538 -20.74 -8.21 -21.00
C ILE A 538 -20.98 -8.01 -22.50
N PHE A 539 -20.18 -7.14 -23.10
CA PHE A 539 -20.26 -6.75 -24.50
C PHE A 539 -18.92 -7.00 -25.20
N ARG A 540 -18.99 -7.50 -26.43
CA ARG A 540 -17.84 -7.52 -27.34
C ARG A 540 -17.58 -6.10 -27.86
N HIS A 541 -16.32 -5.75 -28.09
CA HIS A 541 -15.99 -4.51 -28.80
C HIS A 541 -16.65 -4.43 -30.18
N GLY A 542 -16.84 -3.21 -30.70
CA GLY A 542 -17.38 -3.01 -32.05
C GLY A 542 -16.50 -3.62 -33.13
N GLU A 543 -17.10 -4.12 -34.22
CA GLU A 543 -16.42 -4.73 -35.36
C GLU A 543 -15.42 -3.77 -36.02
N THR A 544 -14.26 -4.31 -36.39
CA THR A 544 -13.12 -3.56 -36.91
C THR A 544 -12.66 -4.11 -38.25
N ASN A 545 -11.81 -3.36 -38.94
CA ASN A 545 -11.18 -3.77 -40.21
C ASN A 545 -10.59 -5.20 -40.21
N TRP A 546 -9.81 -5.65 -39.20
CA TRP A 546 -9.31 -7.04 -39.27
C TRP A 546 -10.32 -8.11 -38.85
N ASN A 547 -11.46 -7.74 -38.23
CA ASN A 547 -12.52 -8.72 -38.07
C ASN A 547 -13.02 -9.16 -39.45
N VAL A 548 -13.15 -8.21 -40.39
CA VAL A 548 -13.48 -8.48 -41.79
C VAL A 548 -12.38 -9.28 -42.50
N GLU A 549 -11.11 -9.04 -42.16
CA GLU A 549 -9.96 -9.77 -42.75
C GLU A 549 -9.73 -11.18 -42.15
N ASN A 550 -10.55 -11.64 -41.20
CA ASN A 550 -10.43 -12.97 -40.55
C ASN A 550 -9.05 -13.28 -39.94
N LYS A 551 -8.35 -12.26 -39.43
CA LYS A 551 -7.05 -12.40 -38.75
C LYS A 551 -7.22 -12.55 -37.25
N ILE A 552 -6.48 -13.47 -36.64
CA ILE A 552 -6.46 -13.61 -35.18
C ILE A 552 -5.69 -12.43 -34.59
N ARG A 553 -6.37 -11.59 -33.82
CA ARG A 553 -5.70 -10.48 -33.12
C ARG A 553 -5.05 -10.93 -31.82
N GLY A 554 -5.78 -11.68 -31.01
CA GLY A 554 -5.41 -11.93 -29.62
C GLY A 554 -5.08 -10.61 -28.92
N THR A 555 -3.91 -10.52 -28.30
CA THR A 555 -3.45 -9.33 -27.57
C THR A 555 -2.76 -8.29 -28.44
N PHE A 556 -2.65 -8.47 -29.76
CA PHE A 556 -2.04 -7.47 -30.65
C PHE A 556 -2.92 -6.22 -30.81
N GLU A 557 -2.24 -5.10 -30.97
CA GLU A 557 -2.84 -3.80 -31.23
C GLU A 557 -2.73 -3.41 -32.69
N ASP A 558 -3.84 -2.93 -33.24
CA ASP A 558 -3.90 -2.37 -34.59
C ASP A 558 -3.77 -0.86 -34.49
N THR A 559 -2.60 -0.32 -34.84
CA THR A 559 -2.36 1.13 -34.86
C THR A 559 -3.17 1.84 -35.96
N SER A 560 -3.69 1.08 -36.94
CA SER A 560 -4.55 1.57 -38.03
C SER A 560 -6.05 1.30 -37.80
N LEU A 561 -6.44 0.97 -36.56
CA LEU A 561 -7.79 0.58 -36.18
C LEU A 561 -8.88 1.50 -36.75
N LYS A 562 -9.78 0.93 -37.55
CA LYS A 562 -11.03 1.53 -38.02
C LYS A 562 -12.21 0.63 -37.64
N PHE A 563 -13.26 1.22 -37.09
CA PHE A 563 -14.54 0.53 -36.94
C PHE A 563 -15.27 0.49 -38.28
N THR A 564 -15.93 -0.62 -38.58
CA THR A 564 -16.83 -0.73 -39.75
C THR A 564 -18.15 -0.01 -39.46
N ASP A 565 -19.00 0.22 -40.46
CA ASP A 565 -20.35 0.77 -40.24
C ASP A 565 -21.19 -0.13 -39.33
N LYS A 566 -21.00 -1.46 -39.45
CA LYS A 566 -21.59 -2.45 -38.54
C LYS A 566 -21.03 -2.29 -37.12
N GLY A 567 -19.71 -2.09 -37.00
CA GLY A 567 -19.05 -1.81 -35.73
C GLY A 567 -19.56 -0.55 -35.04
N LEU A 568 -19.79 0.53 -35.79
CA LEU A 568 -20.38 1.76 -35.25
C LEU A 568 -21.82 1.51 -34.76
N LYS A 569 -22.66 0.81 -35.54
CA LYS A 569 -24.01 0.42 -35.10
C LYS A 569 -23.99 -0.49 -33.86
N GLN A 570 -23.00 -1.36 -33.71
CA GLN A 570 -22.82 -2.16 -32.50
C GLN A 570 -22.47 -1.28 -31.30
N ILE A 571 -21.60 -0.29 -31.47
CA ILE A 571 -21.24 0.68 -30.44
C ILE A 571 -22.46 1.50 -30.01
N ASP A 572 -23.32 1.93 -30.94
CA ASP A 572 -24.57 2.63 -30.61
C ASP A 572 -25.51 1.75 -29.78
N LYS A 573 -25.61 0.44 -30.11
CA LYS A 573 -26.38 -0.52 -29.30
C LYS A 573 -25.80 -0.69 -27.90
N ILE A 574 -24.48 -0.68 -27.75
CA ILE A 574 -23.83 -0.69 -26.43
C ILE A 574 -24.21 0.58 -25.67
N ALA A 575 -24.12 1.76 -26.29
CA ALA A 575 -24.50 3.04 -25.68
C ALA A 575 -25.94 3.01 -25.15
N LEU A 576 -26.89 2.56 -25.98
CA LEU A 576 -28.29 2.38 -25.58
C LEU A 576 -28.46 1.38 -24.44
N ALA A 577 -27.70 0.28 -24.44
CA ALA A 577 -27.75 -0.71 -23.37
C ALA A 577 -27.19 -0.18 -22.05
N LEU A 578 -26.13 0.65 -22.09
CA LEU A 578 -25.55 1.29 -20.91
C LEU A 578 -26.59 2.19 -20.22
N GLU A 579 -27.31 3.00 -21.01
CA GLU A 579 -28.38 3.87 -20.52
C GLU A 579 -29.58 3.07 -20.00
N LYS A 580 -30.14 2.19 -20.83
CA LYS A 580 -31.35 1.42 -20.52
C LYS A 580 -31.20 0.60 -19.25
N ASN A 581 -30.03 -0.01 -19.05
CA ASN A 581 -29.75 -0.84 -17.87
C ASN A 581 -29.21 -0.03 -16.69
N LYS A 582 -29.12 1.31 -16.80
CA LYS A 582 -28.62 2.20 -15.74
C LYS A 582 -27.27 1.72 -15.20
N ILE A 583 -26.33 1.47 -16.11
CA ILE A 583 -25.00 1.00 -15.77
C ILE A 583 -24.28 2.06 -14.94
N GLU A 584 -23.73 1.63 -13.81
CA GLU A 584 -23.11 2.51 -12.84
C GLU A 584 -21.58 2.57 -13.03
N TYR A 585 -21.02 1.55 -13.66
CA TYR A 585 -19.58 1.40 -13.83
C TYR A 585 -19.22 0.51 -15.01
N ILE A 586 -18.14 0.85 -15.73
CA ILE A 586 -17.65 0.08 -16.89
C ILE A 586 -16.26 -0.47 -16.57
N TYR A 587 -16.10 -1.78 -16.72
CA TYR A 587 -14.81 -2.43 -16.84
C TYR A 587 -14.53 -2.69 -18.31
N SER A 588 -13.27 -2.56 -18.72
CA SER A 588 -12.90 -2.84 -20.11
C SER A 588 -11.52 -3.44 -20.20
N SER A 589 -11.27 -4.21 -21.25
CA SER A 589 -9.90 -4.55 -21.62
C SER A 589 -9.12 -3.28 -21.95
N ASP A 590 -7.85 -3.24 -21.56
CA ASP A 590 -6.94 -2.14 -21.87
C ASP A 590 -6.50 -2.05 -23.34
N LEU A 591 -7.03 -2.92 -24.22
CA LEU A 591 -6.66 -2.89 -25.64
C LEU A 591 -7.34 -1.73 -26.39
N ILE A 592 -6.69 -1.13 -27.39
CA ILE A 592 -7.15 0.10 -28.08
C ILE A 592 -8.56 -0.05 -28.61
N ARG A 593 -8.91 -1.21 -29.17
CA ARG A 593 -10.26 -1.46 -29.71
C ARG A 593 -11.36 -1.42 -28.65
N THR A 594 -11.13 -1.99 -27.47
CA THR A 594 -12.09 -1.93 -26.36
C THR A 594 -12.10 -0.55 -25.72
N ARG A 595 -10.95 0.13 -25.63
CA ARG A 595 -10.86 1.54 -25.18
C ARG A 595 -11.66 2.47 -26.06
N LYS A 596 -11.49 2.42 -27.39
CA LYS A 596 -12.26 3.26 -28.32
C LYS A 596 -13.74 2.90 -28.35
N THR A 597 -14.11 1.62 -28.21
CA THR A 597 -15.52 1.24 -28.04
C THR A 597 -16.12 1.88 -26.79
N VAL A 598 -15.41 1.85 -25.66
CA VAL A 598 -15.87 2.53 -24.43
C VAL A 598 -15.95 4.04 -24.65
N GLU A 599 -14.94 4.66 -25.25
CA GLU A 599 -14.89 6.11 -25.51
C GLU A 599 -16.11 6.58 -26.30
N LEU A 600 -16.47 5.85 -27.36
CA LEU A 600 -17.61 6.16 -28.21
C LEU A 600 -18.94 5.84 -27.53
N ALA A 601 -19.08 4.65 -26.91
CA ALA A 601 -20.33 4.23 -26.28
C ALA A 601 -20.67 5.02 -25.00
N ASN A 602 -19.66 5.55 -24.31
CA ASN A 602 -19.80 6.28 -23.05
C ASN A 602 -19.64 7.80 -23.22
N LYS A 603 -19.66 8.30 -24.47
CA LYS A 603 -19.41 9.69 -24.80
C LYS A 603 -20.36 10.64 -24.06
N ASP A 604 -21.64 10.28 -23.96
CA ASP A 604 -22.66 11.17 -23.40
C ASP A 604 -22.94 10.91 -21.92
N PHE A 605 -22.77 9.66 -21.45
CA PHE A 605 -23.11 9.26 -20.07
C PHE A 605 -22.01 9.53 -19.05
N LYS A 606 -20.74 9.57 -19.49
CA LYS A 606 -19.55 9.79 -18.63
C LYS A 606 -19.48 8.82 -17.44
N ILE A 607 -19.96 7.58 -17.62
CA ILE A 607 -19.89 6.52 -16.60
C ILE A 607 -18.42 6.27 -16.25
N PRO A 608 -18.06 6.09 -14.97
CA PRO A 608 -16.67 5.78 -14.60
C PRO A 608 -16.18 4.47 -15.23
N VAL A 609 -14.91 4.46 -15.67
CA VAL A 609 -14.30 3.32 -16.38
C VAL A 609 -12.97 2.92 -15.71
N SER A 610 -12.71 1.61 -15.57
CA SER A 610 -11.36 1.07 -15.34
C SER A 610 -10.95 0.03 -16.38
N PHE A 611 -9.64 -0.11 -16.58
CA PHE A 611 -9.06 -0.95 -17.62
C PHE A 611 -8.24 -2.10 -17.02
N HIS A 612 -8.51 -3.31 -17.49
CA HIS A 612 -8.00 -4.56 -16.89
C HIS A 612 -7.39 -5.48 -17.94
N LYS A 613 -6.24 -6.06 -17.63
CA LYS A 613 -5.53 -6.97 -18.55
C LYS A 613 -6.12 -8.37 -18.55
N GLU A 614 -6.76 -8.71 -17.44
CA GLU A 614 -7.53 -9.93 -17.21
C GLU A 614 -8.70 -10.05 -18.20
N LEU A 615 -9.11 -8.93 -18.79
CA LEU A 615 -10.17 -8.87 -19.81
C LEU A 615 -9.64 -8.92 -21.25
N ARG A 616 -8.33 -9.08 -21.48
CA ARG A 616 -7.76 -9.18 -22.83
C ARG A 616 -8.27 -10.41 -23.58
N ALA A 617 -8.22 -10.35 -24.92
CA ALA A 617 -8.49 -11.49 -25.79
C ALA A 617 -7.53 -12.65 -25.50
N TRP A 618 -7.92 -13.87 -25.87
CA TRP A 618 -7.04 -15.04 -25.80
C TRP A 618 -5.74 -14.79 -26.59
N ASN A 619 -4.60 -14.89 -25.90
CA ASN A 619 -3.29 -14.84 -26.52
C ASN A 619 -2.99 -16.19 -27.19
N VAL A 620 -3.13 -16.26 -28.51
CA VAL A 620 -2.78 -17.45 -29.31
C VAL A 620 -1.31 -17.44 -29.78
N GLY A 621 -0.46 -16.64 -29.13
CA GLY A 621 0.99 -16.62 -29.33
C GLY A 621 1.41 -16.41 -30.78
N LYS A 622 2.16 -17.37 -31.34
CA LYS A 622 2.71 -17.29 -32.71
C LYS A 622 1.66 -17.20 -33.83
N TYR A 623 0.38 -17.38 -33.51
CA TYR A 623 -0.74 -17.28 -34.47
C TYR A 623 -1.37 -15.89 -34.53
N GLN A 624 -1.00 -14.97 -33.62
CA GLN A 624 -1.48 -13.59 -33.69
C GLN A 624 -1.00 -12.90 -34.98
N GLY A 625 -1.89 -12.16 -35.63
CA GLY A 625 -1.70 -11.55 -36.95
C GLY A 625 -1.93 -12.49 -38.14
N LYS A 626 -2.11 -13.80 -37.93
CA LYS A 626 -2.35 -14.78 -39.01
C LYS A 626 -3.85 -15.05 -39.21
N PRO A 627 -4.27 -15.56 -40.38
CA PRO A 627 -5.65 -16.03 -40.59
C PRO A 627 -6.08 -17.05 -39.53
N LEU A 628 -7.34 -17.02 -39.11
CA LEU A 628 -7.87 -17.96 -38.11
C LEU A 628 -7.72 -19.43 -38.53
N SER A 629 -7.90 -19.71 -39.81
CA SER A 629 -7.73 -21.05 -40.39
C SER A 629 -6.34 -21.63 -40.12
N ASN A 630 -5.29 -20.82 -40.05
CA ASN A 630 -3.94 -21.29 -39.75
C ASN A 630 -3.84 -21.87 -38.33
N PHE A 631 -4.59 -21.32 -37.37
CA PHE A 631 -4.66 -21.87 -36.02
C PHE A 631 -5.52 -23.13 -35.99
N LEU A 632 -6.77 -23.04 -36.45
CA LEU A 632 -7.75 -24.14 -36.40
C LEU A 632 -7.31 -25.38 -37.18
N ASN A 633 -6.57 -25.21 -38.28
CA ASN A 633 -6.09 -26.33 -39.08
C ASN A 633 -4.77 -26.90 -38.57
N SER A 634 -4.05 -26.19 -37.70
CA SER A 634 -2.79 -26.68 -37.13
C SER A 634 -3.03 -27.73 -36.04
N HIS A 635 -2.09 -28.68 -35.92
CA HIS A 635 -2.14 -29.71 -34.88
C HIS A 635 -2.22 -29.08 -33.47
N GLU A 636 -1.36 -28.08 -33.21
CA GLU A 636 -1.35 -27.36 -31.94
C GLU A 636 -2.66 -26.63 -31.64
N GLY A 637 -3.28 -25.98 -32.64
CA GLY A 637 -4.57 -25.32 -32.44
C GLY A 637 -5.70 -26.30 -32.14
N LYS A 638 -5.73 -27.46 -32.83
CA LYS A 638 -6.69 -28.54 -32.55
C LYS A 638 -6.52 -29.11 -31.15
N GLU A 639 -5.29 -29.34 -30.71
CA GLU A 639 -5.01 -29.74 -29.33
C GLU A 639 -5.44 -28.66 -28.33
N ALA A 640 -5.12 -27.39 -28.58
CA ALA A 640 -5.43 -26.28 -27.67
C ALA A 640 -6.93 -26.04 -27.45
N ILE A 641 -7.78 -26.39 -28.43
CA ILE A 641 -9.25 -26.29 -28.31
C ILE A 641 -9.91 -27.57 -27.78
N THR A 642 -9.17 -28.67 -27.62
CA THR A 642 -9.70 -29.95 -27.10
C THR A 642 -9.17 -30.29 -25.71
N ASP A 643 -7.88 -30.06 -25.47
CA ASP A 643 -7.27 -30.06 -24.15
C ASP A 643 -7.13 -28.61 -23.66
N TYR A 644 -8.04 -28.18 -22.77
CA TYR A 644 -8.07 -26.81 -22.26
C TYR A 644 -6.85 -26.43 -21.41
N ASN A 645 -6.00 -27.39 -21.04
CA ASN A 645 -4.72 -27.14 -20.38
C ASN A 645 -3.56 -26.96 -21.36
N LYS A 646 -3.75 -27.31 -22.64
CA LYS A 646 -2.70 -27.18 -23.64
C LYS A 646 -2.42 -25.70 -23.90
N VAL A 647 -1.19 -25.28 -23.62
CA VAL A 647 -0.71 -23.93 -23.88
C VAL A 647 -0.32 -23.80 -25.35
N VAL A 648 -0.83 -22.77 -26.02
CA VAL A 648 -0.38 -22.39 -27.36
C VAL A 648 1.04 -21.82 -27.27
N THR A 649 1.94 -22.18 -28.18
CA THR A 649 3.31 -21.66 -28.23
C THR A 649 3.30 -20.12 -28.23
N ASP A 650 4.00 -19.52 -27.26
CA ASP A 650 4.06 -18.08 -26.97
C ASP A 650 2.72 -17.43 -26.53
N GLY A 651 1.73 -18.26 -26.17
CA GLY A 651 0.36 -17.88 -25.85
C GLY A 651 -0.14 -18.36 -24.49
N GLU A 652 -1.45 -18.52 -24.38
CA GLU A 652 -2.20 -19.00 -23.21
C GLU A 652 -2.94 -20.30 -23.56
N SER A 653 -3.22 -21.12 -22.55
CA SER A 653 -4.25 -22.18 -22.60
C SER A 653 -5.64 -21.59 -22.32
N ILE A 654 -6.70 -22.33 -22.67
CA ILE A 654 -8.08 -21.94 -22.35
C ILE A 654 -8.30 -21.82 -20.83
N ASN A 655 -7.75 -22.73 -20.04
CA ASN A 655 -7.88 -22.67 -18.59
C ASN A 655 -7.18 -21.44 -17.99
N GLN A 656 -6.03 -21.02 -18.51
CA GLN A 656 -5.40 -19.76 -18.08
C GLN A 656 -6.29 -18.55 -18.35
N VAL A 657 -6.96 -18.52 -19.51
CA VAL A 657 -7.92 -17.45 -19.85
C VAL A 657 -9.09 -17.47 -18.85
N ARG A 658 -9.65 -18.64 -18.55
CA ARG A 658 -10.75 -18.79 -17.58
C ARG A 658 -10.34 -18.35 -16.18
N GLU A 659 -9.17 -18.79 -15.70
CA GLU A 659 -8.63 -18.45 -14.39
C GLU A 659 -8.48 -16.93 -14.20
N ARG A 660 -7.89 -16.21 -15.16
CA ARG A 660 -7.76 -14.75 -15.05
C ARG A 660 -9.10 -14.01 -15.09
N LEU A 661 -10.09 -14.54 -15.82
CA LEU A 661 -11.42 -13.95 -15.88
C LEU A 661 -12.20 -14.15 -14.59
N MET A 662 -12.14 -15.35 -14.01
CA MET A 662 -12.73 -15.62 -12.71
C MET A 662 -12.07 -14.81 -11.61
N TYR A 663 -10.73 -14.71 -11.63
CA TYR A 663 -10.00 -13.80 -10.73
C TYR A 663 -10.49 -12.36 -10.87
N PHE A 664 -10.65 -11.85 -12.09
CA PHE A 664 -11.16 -10.50 -12.32
C PHE A 664 -12.57 -10.28 -11.75
N LEU A 665 -13.50 -11.20 -12.01
CA LEU A 665 -14.87 -11.10 -11.49
C LEU A 665 -14.88 -11.09 -9.96
N GLU A 666 -14.15 -12.02 -9.32
CA GLU A 666 -14.08 -12.12 -7.86
C GLU A 666 -13.38 -10.91 -7.23
N LYS A 667 -12.27 -10.46 -7.82
CA LYS A 667 -11.44 -9.39 -7.27
C LYS A 667 -12.12 -8.03 -7.42
N TYR A 668 -12.56 -7.70 -8.64
CA TYR A 668 -12.99 -6.34 -8.98
C TYR A 668 -14.50 -6.20 -9.00
N VAL A 669 -15.25 -7.15 -9.58
CA VAL A 669 -16.71 -7.01 -9.76
C VAL A 669 -17.50 -7.34 -8.49
N VAL A 670 -17.16 -8.43 -7.80
CA VAL A 670 -17.87 -8.83 -6.57
C VAL A 670 -17.66 -7.80 -5.45
N ASN A 671 -16.46 -7.23 -5.37
CA ASN A 671 -16.08 -6.31 -4.28
C ASN A 671 -16.32 -4.82 -4.60
N CYS A 672 -16.84 -4.48 -5.77
CA CYS A 672 -17.14 -3.09 -6.10
C CYS A 672 -18.42 -2.61 -5.38
N PRO A 673 -18.58 -1.29 -5.18
CA PRO A 673 -19.80 -0.74 -4.59
C PRO A 673 -21.00 -0.72 -5.54
N TYR A 674 -20.80 -0.99 -6.83
CA TYR A 674 -21.81 -0.88 -7.88
C TYR A 674 -22.63 -2.16 -8.05
N GLU A 675 -23.92 -2.07 -8.30
CA GLU A 675 -24.80 -3.23 -8.48
C GLU A 675 -24.89 -3.64 -9.95
N ARG A 676 -24.94 -2.68 -10.87
CA ARG A 676 -25.06 -2.90 -12.32
C ARG A 676 -23.80 -2.40 -13.02
N VAL A 677 -23.02 -3.35 -13.54
CA VAL A 677 -21.73 -3.06 -14.19
C VAL A 677 -21.72 -3.58 -15.61
N ALA A 678 -20.99 -2.89 -16.49
CA ALA A 678 -20.70 -3.38 -17.84
C ALA A 678 -19.25 -3.84 -17.95
N ILE A 679 -19.01 -4.85 -18.78
CA ILE A 679 -17.68 -5.35 -19.15
C ILE A 679 -17.57 -5.27 -20.68
N ILE A 680 -16.62 -4.50 -21.20
CA ILE A 680 -16.35 -4.42 -22.65
C ILE A 680 -15.05 -5.21 -22.95
N THR A 681 -15.18 -6.31 -23.69
CA THR A 681 -14.09 -7.27 -23.93
C THR A 681 -14.15 -7.87 -25.35
N HIS A 682 -13.76 -9.13 -25.54
CA HIS A 682 -13.51 -9.78 -26.84
C HIS A 682 -14.28 -11.10 -26.94
N GLY A 683 -14.62 -11.53 -28.16
CA GLY A 683 -15.44 -12.73 -28.41
C GLY A 683 -14.92 -13.98 -27.68
N ALA A 684 -13.70 -14.45 -28.01
CA ALA A 684 -13.10 -15.62 -27.36
C ALA A 684 -13.04 -15.54 -25.83
N THR A 685 -12.87 -14.33 -25.27
CA THR A 685 -12.87 -14.09 -23.82
C THR A 685 -14.26 -14.30 -23.23
N MET A 686 -15.29 -13.72 -23.84
CA MET A 686 -16.69 -13.85 -23.40
C MET A 686 -17.19 -15.29 -23.50
N SER A 687 -16.89 -15.94 -24.62
CA SER A 687 -17.30 -17.31 -24.91
C SER A 687 -16.69 -18.31 -23.92
N ASN A 688 -15.42 -18.13 -23.56
CA ASN A 688 -14.78 -18.94 -22.51
C ASN A 688 -15.34 -18.65 -21.11
N LEU A 689 -15.66 -17.38 -20.80
CA LEU A 689 -16.30 -17.03 -19.54
C LEU A 689 -17.70 -17.64 -19.41
N LYS A 690 -18.50 -17.60 -20.49
CA LYS A 690 -19.82 -18.25 -20.55
C LYS A 690 -19.67 -19.74 -20.21
N SER A 691 -18.83 -20.46 -20.97
CA SER A 691 -18.59 -21.89 -20.80
C SER A 691 -18.10 -22.26 -19.40
N GLU A 692 -17.28 -21.41 -18.76
CA GLU A 692 -16.85 -21.63 -17.38
C GLU A 692 -17.99 -21.48 -16.35
N ILE A 693 -18.93 -20.57 -16.60
CA ILE A 693 -20.03 -20.27 -15.66
C ILE A 693 -21.19 -21.26 -15.77
N ASP A 694 -21.57 -21.67 -16.99
CA ASP A 694 -22.70 -22.58 -17.20
C ASP A 694 -22.30 -24.05 -17.40
N GLY A 695 -21.02 -24.33 -17.62
CA GLY A 695 -20.51 -25.68 -17.87
C GLY A 695 -20.82 -26.23 -19.26
N GLU A 696 -21.30 -25.39 -20.18
CA GLU A 696 -21.62 -25.78 -21.56
C GLU A 696 -20.41 -25.66 -22.49
N GLN A 697 -20.56 -26.17 -23.71
CA GLN A 697 -19.54 -26.04 -24.75
C GLN A 697 -19.35 -24.57 -25.19
N TYR A 698 -18.17 -24.29 -25.75
CA TYR A 698 -17.84 -22.99 -26.32
C TYR A 698 -18.80 -22.62 -27.44
N ILE A 699 -19.38 -21.41 -27.38
CA ILE A 699 -20.20 -20.82 -28.43
C ILE A 699 -19.76 -19.36 -28.59
N ASP A 700 -19.54 -18.89 -29.84
CA ASP A 700 -19.17 -17.49 -30.06
C ASP A 700 -20.35 -16.55 -29.79
N ILE A 701 -20.14 -15.59 -28.90
CA ILE A 701 -21.19 -14.66 -28.44
C ILE A 701 -20.74 -13.20 -28.55
N ASP A 702 -21.68 -12.30 -28.83
CA ASP A 702 -21.45 -10.85 -28.85
C ASP A 702 -21.92 -10.16 -27.56
N TYR A 703 -22.78 -10.84 -26.79
CA TYR A 703 -23.36 -10.32 -25.56
C TYR A 703 -23.67 -11.46 -24.58
N CYS A 704 -23.47 -11.21 -23.29
CA CYS A 704 -24.12 -11.99 -22.23
C CYS A 704 -24.40 -11.15 -20.97
N LYS A 705 -25.38 -11.60 -20.18
CA LYS A 705 -25.65 -11.09 -18.84
C LYS A 705 -25.42 -12.19 -17.83
N ILE A 706 -24.64 -11.87 -16.81
CA ILE A 706 -24.39 -12.73 -15.66
C ILE A 706 -24.95 -12.04 -14.42
N VAL A 707 -25.51 -12.83 -13.52
CA VAL A 707 -25.87 -12.38 -12.17
C VAL A 707 -24.97 -13.09 -11.16
N TYR A 708 -24.35 -12.32 -10.28
CA TYR A 708 -23.72 -12.87 -9.08
C TYR A 708 -24.71 -12.74 -7.93
N GLU A 709 -25.10 -13.85 -7.32
CA GLU A 709 -25.99 -13.89 -6.16
C GLU A 709 -25.70 -15.15 -5.35
N ASN A 710 -25.81 -15.08 -4.02
CA ASN A 710 -25.55 -16.23 -3.12
C ASN A 710 -24.17 -16.87 -3.35
N LYS A 711 -23.16 -16.04 -3.60
CA LYS A 711 -21.76 -16.45 -3.88
C LYS A 711 -21.58 -17.32 -5.11
N LYS A 712 -22.48 -17.21 -6.09
CA LYS A 712 -22.40 -17.94 -7.36
C LYS A 712 -22.68 -17.00 -8.52
N PHE A 713 -21.93 -17.16 -9.60
CA PHE A 713 -22.25 -16.57 -10.90
C PHE A 713 -23.26 -17.45 -11.62
N LYS A 714 -24.24 -16.82 -12.28
CA LYS A 714 -25.24 -17.49 -13.10
C LYS A 714 -25.41 -16.74 -14.41
N LEU A 715 -25.37 -17.46 -15.53
CA LEU A 715 -25.74 -16.90 -16.82
C LEU A 715 -27.26 -16.65 -16.83
N VAL A 716 -27.68 -15.47 -17.27
CA VAL A 716 -29.10 -15.09 -17.39
C VAL A 716 -29.52 -15.02 -18.86
N GLU A 717 -28.68 -14.44 -19.71
CA GLU A 717 -28.92 -14.33 -21.13
C GLU A 717 -27.59 -14.31 -21.89
N SER A 718 -27.60 -14.79 -23.13
CA SER A 718 -26.49 -14.65 -24.07
C SER A 718 -27.02 -14.53 -25.48
N LYS A 719 -26.33 -13.77 -26.33
CA LYS A 719 -26.63 -13.63 -27.75
C LYS A 719 -25.47 -14.18 -28.58
N ILE A 720 -25.76 -15.20 -29.38
CA ILE A 720 -24.82 -15.79 -30.35
C ILE A 720 -24.34 -14.71 -31.32
N SER A 721 -23.06 -14.75 -31.67
CA SER A 721 -22.47 -13.77 -32.59
C SER A 721 -23.07 -13.89 -33.99
N GLU A 722 -23.34 -12.75 -34.61
CA GLU A 722 -23.76 -12.66 -36.03
C GLU A 722 -22.56 -12.64 -36.99
N THR A 723 -21.38 -13.07 -36.53
CA THR A 723 -20.15 -13.11 -37.34
C THR A 723 -19.96 -14.47 -37.99
N ASP A 724 -19.33 -14.50 -39.17
CA ASP A 724 -19.15 -15.69 -40.02
C ASP A 724 -18.34 -16.83 -39.38
N PHE A 725 -17.84 -16.69 -38.15
CA PHE A 725 -17.14 -17.76 -37.42
C PHE A 725 -18.03 -18.96 -37.03
N ALA A 726 -19.35 -18.84 -37.25
CA ALA A 726 -20.30 -19.95 -37.09
C ALA A 726 -20.28 -20.95 -38.26
N LYS A 727 -19.60 -20.63 -39.37
CA LYS A 727 -19.27 -21.55 -40.47
C LYS A 727 -17.83 -22.04 -40.36
#